data_AF-A0A9P1KFI5-F1
#
_entry.id   AF-A0A9P1KFI5-F1
#
_cell.length_a   1.000
_cell.length_b   1.000
_cell.length_c   1.000
_cell.angle_alpha   90.00
_cell.angle_beta   90.00
_cell.angle_gamma   90.00
#
_symmetry.space_group_name_H-M   'P 1'
#
loop_
_entity.id
_entity.type
_entity.pdbx_description
1 polymer ?
#
loop_
_entity_poly.entity_id
_entity_poly.type
_entity_poly.pdbx_seq_one_letter_code
_entity_poly.pdbx_strand_id
1 'polypeptide(L)'
;MVTTTEPTIKLVDEETENLLNWAATVEHSKASYFEKAQILAQKLGAHWLGDGLTQIGFWTPKLTSQVMRRLEIFLEVLTPIDEIDLRADQQVVRFHRTRLNLKQQGEYHWGVVAGMEPGSREQVGSFYWLRYIDQAEKLQAIRDPLAYSLPYGVFGPAELYDIETLQAQRADLEYLSRRGTSRHPTIDLHDDDLSPLPNPRLIPRVRAPKNILQLHVGTATAAGTFEGLTSLYSRISDKLAKNIPLTPLEENYIGYGAVQLLPTEPPIEFRDEYSPESEFFAFMSEDEDIIEINLSKPDTQDWGYDVPILGSSTTNPAILGSRRPDEVVDFIATLHNFSTGPIQVIYDIVYGHADNQSELLLNRQFLKGQNMYGQDLNHQLPTVRAILLEMQRRKMNTGVDGIRIDGGQDFRFFNPLTGFVEQDDAYLLAMSDVVQDIGGYQRLLFTIFEDGRPWPEEGWEEISTYRDLIELRPDSFQWGPLIFAHNTPTLKGFWDRKWKRVCEVIYQGENWITGCANHDTVRRGNQVELDQEINWNLGKTWSEVLHNGYDNPAVTLWVYGFSPGLPMDFINATTRAPWMFFRNTDERYGVKVVAEEMGFLDWQITPELYQQDFVFSRLKSLGFEDLEELKQFGKALQQAMIDADYSLPAVVEACQACFGDSAQECKLEYLQKINHPEMVEFLKDLDIPKLKEFALKFMEDCYEICNVSHYGEDLNAVQTNFNLQLRRFRHDRIWLRQNLMGTDQFHKIGDQTQTVFYGVRGNPYREEDQVVMVANMGGEPMTVTVGDWLELDLSEWKVAIASPGVQLDDNLASLKKFELKDSQGVLLVPQQPQK
;
A
#
# COMPACT_ATOMS: atom_id res chain seq x y z
N MET A 1 43.52 6.07 -37.25
CA MET A 1 43.57 4.67 -36.78
C MET A 1 42.51 4.56 -35.71
N VAL A 2 41.37 3.96 -36.06
CA VAL A 2 40.33 3.63 -35.10
C VAL A 2 40.83 2.39 -34.38
N THR A 3 41.35 2.55 -33.17
CA THR A 3 41.58 1.43 -32.26
C THR A 3 40.21 0.87 -31.92
N THR A 4 39.84 -0.22 -32.59
CA THR A 4 38.75 -1.11 -32.18
C THR A 4 39.14 -1.67 -30.82
N THR A 5 38.68 -1.04 -29.75
CA THR A 5 38.66 -1.63 -28.41
C THR A 5 37.74 -2.84 -28.47
N GLU A 6 38.24 -4.02 -28.08
CA GLU A 6 37.39 -5.19 -27.89
C GLU A 6 36.19 -4.82 -27.00
N PRO A 7 34.98 -5.34 -27.28
CA PRO A 7 33.84 -5.11 -26.41
C PRO A 7 34.20 -5.59 -25.00
N THR A 8 34.12 -4.68 -24.03
CA THR A 8 34.42 -4.94 -22.60
C THR A 8 33.46 -5.95 -21.99
N ILE A 9 32.25 -6.06 -22.56
CA ILE A 9 31.18 -6.95 -22.13
C ILE A 9 31.11 -8.17 -23.04
N LYS A 10 31.20 -9.39 -22.48
CA LYS A 10 31.17 -10.65 -23.24
C LYS A 10 30.55 -11.82 -22.48
N LEU A 11 29.97 -12.77 -23.23
CA LEU A 11 29.52 -14.04 -22.66
C LEU A 11 30.72 -14.91 -22.27
N VAL A 12 30.69 -15.49 -21.08
CA VAL A 12 31.70 -16.44 -20.59
C VAL A 12 31.19 -17.85 -20.86
N ASP A 13 31.73 -18.51 -21.88
CA ASP A 13 31.21 -19.80 -22.36
C ASP A 13 31.25 -20.88 -21.27
N GLU A 14 32.35 -21.05 -20.55
CA GLU A 14 32.49 -22.10 -19.51
C GLU A 14 31.46 -21.94 -18.38
N GLU A 15 31.35 -20.74 -17.81
CA GLU A 15 30.37 -20.47 -16.75
C GLU A 15 28.92 -20.50 -17.25
N THR A 16 28.70 -20.14 -18.51
CA THR A 16 27.39 -20.30 -19.14
C THR A 16 27.01 -21.78 -19.28
N GLU A 17 27.93 -22.65 -19.68
CA GLU A 17 27.69 -24.09 -19.73
C GLU A 17 27.46 -24.68 -18.32
N ASN A 18 28.15 -24.19 -17.29
CA ASN A 18 27.88 -24.57 -15.89
C ASN A 18 26.44 -24.23 -15.48
N LEU A 19 25.95 -23.03 -15.83
CA LEU A 19 24.58 -22.61 -15.57
C LEU A 19 23.55 -23.47 -16.32
N LEU A 20 23.81 -23.79 -17.59
CA LEU A 20 22.95 -24.67 -18.40
C LEU A 20 22.90 -26.10 -17.84
N ASN A 21 24.03 -26.63 -17.37
CA ASN A 21 24.10 -27.95 -16.73
C ASN A 21 23.32 -27.98 -15.41
N TRP A 22 23.38 -26.90 -14.62
CA TRP A 22 22.55 -26.74 -13.43
C TRP A 22 21.06 -26.77 -13.77
N ALA A 23 20.63 -25.95 -14.74
CA ALA A 23 19.22 -25.88 -15.14
C ALA A 23 18.73 -27.24 -15.70
N ALA A 24 19.56 -27.93 -16.50
CA ALA A 24 19.28 -29.29 -16.95
C ALA A 24 19.12 -30.26 -15.77
N THR A 25 19.96 -30.16 -14.74
CA THR A 25 19.86 -31.00 -13.54
C THR A 25 18.53 -30.79 -12.83
N VAL A 26 18.06 -29.55 -12.71
CA VAL A 26 16.75 -29.22 -12.14
C VAL A 26 15.61 -29.81 -12.97
N GLU A 27 15.66 -29.63 -14.30
CA GLU A 27 14.63 -30.16 -15.22
C GLU A 27 14.51 -31.69 -15.15
N HIS A 28 15.63 -32.41 -15.04
CA HIS A 28 15.68 -33.88 -14.96
C HIS A 28 15.50 -34.44 -13.54
N SER A 29 15.36 -33.59 -12.53
CA SER A 29 15.12 -34.03 -11.15
C SER A 29 13.74 -34.70 -10.97
N LYS A 30 13.54 -35.39 -9.83
CA LYS A 30 12.25 -36.01 -9.46
C LYS A 30 11.24 -35.02 -8.87
N ALA A 31 11.62 -33.75 -8.69
CA ALA A 31 10.74 -32.72 -8.15
C ALA A 31 9.49 -32.51 -9.03
N SER A 32 8.40 -32.05 -8.43
CA SER A 32 7.19 -31.68 -9.17
C SER A 32 7.45 -30.52 -10.14
N TYR A 33 6.57 -30.32 -11.13
CA TYR A 33 6.69 -29.19 -12.06
C TYR A 33 6.75 -27.84 -11.36
N PHE A 34 5.98 -27.68 -10.28
CA PHE A 34 5.98 -26.44 -9.50
C PHE A 34 7.30 -26.25 -8.73
N GLU A 35 7.80 -27.28 -8.06
CA GLU A 35 9.09 -27.21 -7.35
C GLU A 35 10.25 -26.92 -8.29
N LYS A 36 10.28 -27.56 -9.49
CA LYS A 36 11.25 -27.24 -10.53
C LYS A 36 11.20 -25.78 -10.94
N ALA A 37 9.99 -25.26 -11.17
CA ALA A 37 9.80 -23.86 -11.52
C ALA A 37 10.25 -22.91 -10.39
N GLN A 38 10.00 -23.24 -9.12
CA GLN A 38 10.47 -22.47 -7.97
C GLN A 38 12.01 -22.41 -7.92
N ILE A 39 12.69 -23.52 -8.20
CA ILE A 39 14.16 -23.57 -8.22
C ILE A 39 14.71 -22.74 -9.39
N LEU A 40 14.13 -22.87 -10.59
CA LEU A 40 14.54 -22.11 -11.77
C LEU A 40 14.32 -20.60 -11.59
N ALA A 41 13.19 -20.20 -10.97
CA ALA A 41 12.84 -18.80 -10.74
C ALA A 41 13.90 -18.05 -9.92
N GLN A 42 14.57 -18.71 -8.97
CA GLN A 42 15.62 -18.09 -8.14
C GLN A 42 16.78 -17.50 -8.95
N LYS A 43 17.04 -18.03 -10.15
CA LYS A 43 18.13 -17.59 -11.03
C LYS A 43 17.69 -16.71 -12.20
N LEU A 44 16.40 -16.45 -12.35
CA LEU A 44 15.88 -15.49 -13.34
C LEU A 44 16.26 -14.05 -12.98
N GLY A 45 16.24 -13.16 -13.98
CA GLY A 45 16.79 -11.81 -13.88
C GLY A 45 18.32 -11.80 -13.89
N ALA A 46 18.92 -10.66 -13.50
CA ALA A 46 20.36 -10.52 -13.40
C ALA A 46 20.87 -10.55 -11.95
N HIS A 47 21.94 -11.33 -11.72
CA HIS A 47 22.60 -11.49 -10.42
C HIS A 47 24.10 -11.22 -10.56
N TRP A 48 24.61 -10.22 -9.85
CA TRP A 48 26.05 -9.94 -9.80
C TRP A 48 26.76 -10.89 -8.84
N LEU A 49 27.88 -11.48 -9.27
CA LEU A 49 28.57 -12.58 -8.54
C LEU A 49 29.83 -12.16 -7.76
N GLY A 50 30.19 -10.87 -7.73
CA GLY A 50 31.32 -10.36 -6.95
C GLY A 50 32.67 -10.31 -7.69
N ASP A 51 32.83 -11.07 -8.76
CA ASP A 51 34.09 -11.24 -9.52
C ASP A 51 34.06 -10.56 -10.92
N GLY A 52 33.08 -9.68 -11.13
CA GLY A 52 32.83 -9.04 -12.43
C GLY A 52 32.01 -9.91 -13.39
N LEU A 53 31.49 -11.05 -12.93
CA LEU A 53 30.51 -11.86 -13.64
C LEU A 53 29.08 -11.54 -13.20
N THR A 54 28.18 -11.62 -14.16
CA THR A 54 26.74 -11.46 -13.96
C THR A 54 26.02 -12.66 -14.56
N GLN A 55 25.27 -13.38 -13.73
CA GLN A 55 24.40 -14.46 -14.16
C GLN A 55 23.06 -13.88 -14.62
N ILE A 56 22.58 -14.27 -15.80
CA ILE A 56 21.34 -13.75 -16.39
C ILE A 56 20.43 -14.89 -16.85
N GLY A 57 19.14 -14.79 -16.51
CA GLY A 57 18.11 -15.74 -16.91
C GLY A 57 16.80 -15.08 -17.31
N PHE A 58 16.19 -15.50 -18.42
CA PHE A 58 14.85 -15.08 -18.85
C PHE A 58 13.96 -16.29 -19.13
N TRP A 59 12.72 -16.24 -18.67
CA TRP A 59 11.66 -17.17 -19.10
C TRP A 59 10.92 -16.59 -20.30
N THR A 60 11.03 -17.27 -21.44
CA THR A 60 10.59 -16.78 -22.76
C THR A 60 9.77 -17.84 -23.51
N PRO A 61 8.64 -18.29 -22.96
CA PRO A 61 7.86 -19.38 -23.55
C PRO A 61 7.29 -19.01 -24.94
N LYS A 62 7.11 -17.72 -25.24
CA LYS A 62 6.66 -17.27 -26.58
C LYS A 62 7.70 -17.56 -27.67
N LEU A 63 8.99 -17.49 -27.34
CA LEU A 63 10.07 -17.60 -28.32
C LEU A 63 10.38 -19.06 -28.73
N THR A 64 9.94 -20.05 -27.95
CA THR A 64 10.08 -21.47 -28.33
C THR A 64 9.15 -21.88 -29.47
N SER A 65 7.99 -21.24 -29.55
CA SER A 65 6.96 -21.53 -30.54
C SER A 65 7.21 -20.89 -31.92
N GLN A 66 8.16 -19.96 -31.99
CA GLN A 66 8.46 -19.18 -33.19
C GLN A 66 9.80 -19.63 -33.80
N VAL A 67 9.86 -19.77 -35.13
CA VAL A 67 11.12 -20.06 -35.84
C VAL A 67 11.90 -18.76 -35.99
N MET A 68 12.56 -18.33 -34.91
CA MET A 68 13.38 -17.12 -34.87
C MET A 68 14.85 -17.46 -35.09
N ARG A 69 15.62 -16.58 -35.75
CA ARG A 69 17.08 -16.80 -35.88
C ARG A 69 17.78 -16.36 -34.60
N ARG A 70 18.83 -17.07 -34.20
CA ARG A 70 19.61 -16.72 -32.99
C ARG A 70 20.17 -15.29 -33.01
N LEU A 71 20.48 -14.73 -34.19
CA LEU A 71 20.96 -13.35 -34.32
C LEU A 71 19.86 -12.30 -34.08
N GLU A 72 18.60 -12.72 -34.08
CA GLU A 72 17.43 -11.86 -33.88
C GLU A 72 16.96 -11.87 -32.43
N ILE A 73 17.61 -12.61 -31.52
CA ILE A 73 17.34 -12.62 -30.07
C ILE A 73 18.64 -12.33 -29.34
N PHE A 74 18.72 -11.18 -28.68
CA PHE A 74 19.94 -10.74 -27.99
C PHE A 74 19.62 -10.04 -26.68
N LEU A 75 20.45 -10.26 -25.67
CA LEU A 75 20.55 -9.41 -24.49
C LEU A 75 21.15 -8.08 -24.94
N GLU A 76 20.44 -6.99 -24.73
CA GLU A 76 20.97 -5.64 -24.92
C GLU A 76 21.34 -5.07 -23.56
N VAL A 77 22.59 -4.63 -23.46
CA VAL A 77 23.16 -4.02 -22.25
C VAL A 77 23.54 -2.59 -22.57
N LEU A 78 23.08 -1.65 -21.75
CA LEU A 78 23.33 -0.22 -21.86
C LEU A 78 24.14 0.21 -20.65
N THR A 79 25.40 0.60 -20.85
CA THR A 79 26.27 1.05 -19.75
C THR A 79 26.47 2.57 -19.86
N PRO A 80 26.14 3.35 -18.83
CA PRO A 80 26.29 4.80 -18.89
C PRO A 80 27.76 5.20 -19.10
N ILE A 81 27.98 6.14 -20.02
CA ILE A 81 29.30 6.74 -20.28
C ILE A 81 29.44 8.04 -19.48
N ASP A 82 28.36 8.81 -19.42
CA ASP A 82 28.27 10.03 -18.63
C ASP A 82 27.75 9.70 -17.23
N GLU A 83 28.15 10.51 -16.24
CA GLU A 83 27.63 10.39 -14.87
C GLU A 83 26.14 10.76 -14.84
N ILE A 84 25.33 9.98 -14.13
CA ILE A 84 23.89 10.19 -14.00
C ILE A 84 23.61 10.88 -12.67
N ASP A 85 23.01 12.07 -12.72
CA ASP A 85 22.51 12.73 -11.51
C ASP A 85 21.24 12.05 -11.02
N LEU A 86 21.35 11.27 -9.94
CA LEU A 86 20.26 10.55 -9.30
C LEU A 86 19.15 11.45 -8.74
N ARG A 87 19.34 12.78 -8.67
CA ARG A 87 18.34 13.75 -8.21
C ARG A 87 17.75 14.62 -9.33
N ALA A 88 18.34 14.63 -10.52
CA ALA A 88 17.83 15.45 -11.62
C ALA A 88 16.46 14.96 -12.12
N ASP A 89 15.54 15.90 -12.31
CA ASP A 89 14.19 15.64 -12.86
C ASP A 89 14.26 15.19 -14.31
N GLN A 90 15.20 15.75 -15.10
CA GLN A 90 15.44 15.34 -16.47
C GLN A 90 16.91 15.53 -16.87
N GLN A 91 17.47 14.61 -17.66
CA GLN A 91 18.83 14.70 -18.20
C GLN A 91 18.99 13.85 -19.46
N VAL A 92 19.91 14.25 -20.34
CA VAL A 92 20.30 13.45 -21.52
C VAL A 92 21.67 12.85 -21.26
N VAL A 93 21.78 11.53 -21.37
CA VAL A 93 22.96 10.74 -20.99
C VAL A 93 23.35 9.82 -22.13
N ARG A 94 24.65 9.70 -22.39
CA ARG A 94 25.17 8.75 -23.38
C ARG A 94 25.42 7.39 -22.76
N PHE A 95 25.06 6.34 -23.49
CA PHE A 95 25.26 4.96 -23.10
C PHE A 95 26.03 4.20 -24.16
N HIS A 96 26.93 3.32 -23.73
CA HIS A 96 27.50 2.30 -24.60
C HIS A 96 26.55 1.11 -24.71
N ARG A 97 26.20 0.72 -25.93
CA ARG A 97 25.28 -0.37 -26.22
C ARG A 97 26.05 -1.62 -26.63
N THR A 98 25.86 -2.70 -25.88
CA THR A 98 26.39 -4.03 -26.22
C THR A 98 25.25 -5.03 -26.45
N ARG A 99 25.40 -5.91 -27.44
CA ARG A 99 24.42 -6.96 -27.76
C ARG A 99 25.07 -8.34 -27.68
N LEU A 100 24.49 -9.25 -26.90
CA LEU A 100 24.99 -10.60 -26.67
C LEU A 100 23.90 -11.64 -26.91
N ASN A 101 24.24 -12.78 -27.52
CA ASN A 101 23.28 -13.88 -27.71
C ASN A 101 23.37 -14.87 -26.53
N LEU A 102 22.35 -14.86 -25.67
CA LEU A 102 22.18 -15.87 -24.63
C LEU A 102 22.01 -17.27 -25.22
N LYS A 103 22.17 -18.31 -24.40
CA LYS A 103 21.96 -19.71 -24.78
C LYS A 103 20.53 -20.11 -24.42
N GLN A 104 19.79 -20.62 -25.40
CA GLN A 104 18.44 -21.13 -25.17
C GLN A 104 18.47 -22.56 -24.65
N GLN A 105 17.68 -22.85 -23.62
CA GLN A 105 17.41 -24.18 -23.10
C GLN A 105 15.93 -24.29 -22.74
N GLY A 106 15.19 -25.10 -23.49
CA GLY A 106 13.74 -25.18 -23.35
C GLY A 106 13.09 -23.80 -23.51
N GLU A 107 12.29 -23.41 -22.53
CA GLU A 107 11.61 -22.11 -22.47
C GLU A 107 12.46 -20.97 -21.91
N TYR A 108 13.75 -21.22 -21.61
CA TYR A 108 14.62 -20.26 -20.93
C TYR A 108 15.78 -19.81 -21.80
N HIS A 109 16.27 -18.60 -21.54
CA HIS A 109 17.53 -18.09 -22.04
C HIS A 109 18.47 -17.79 -20.88
N TRP A 110 19.67 -18.37 -20.93
CA TRP A 110 20.67 -18.30 -19.87
C TRP A 110 22.00 -17.77 -20.39
N GLY A 111 22.73 -17.07 -19.52
CA GLY A 111 24.11 -16.67 -19.80
C GLY A 111 24.84 -16.15 -18.57
N VAL A 112 26.16 -16.29 -18.56
CA VAL A 112 27.04 -15.61 -17.62
C VAL A 112 27.87 -14.58 -18.39
N VAL A 113 27.77 -13.32 -18.01
CA VAL A 113 28.33 -12.18 -18.73
C VAL A 113 29.43 -11.54 -17.89
N ALA A 114 30.61 -11.33 -18.47
CA ALA A 114 31.68 -10.56 -17.85
C ALA A 114 31.59 -9.09 -18.26
N GLY A 115 31.93 -8.17 -17.35
CA GLY A 115 32.16 -6.75 -17.64
C GLY A 115 30.95 -5.84 -17.50
N MET A 116 29.78 -6.35 -17.08
CA MET A 116 28.66 -5.48 -16.67
C MET A 116 28.97 -4.79 -15.34
N GLU A 117 28.53 -3.56 -15.19
CA GLU A 117 28.77 -2.75 -13.99
C GLU A 117 27.53 -2.80 -13.09
N PRO A 118 27.64 -3.20 -11.81
CA PRO A 118 26.50 -3.19 -10.92
C PRO A 118 26.25 -1.78 -10.35
N GLY A 119 24.98 -1.44 -10.18
CA GLY A 119 24.54 -0.27 -9.45
C GLY A 119 24.78 -0.44 -7.95
N SER A 120 24.92 0.69 -7.28
CA SER A 120 25.06 0.80 -5.83
C SER A 120 24.34 2.07 -5.35
N ARG A 121 24.47 2.39 -4.06
CA ARG A 121 23.97 3.63 -3.48
C ARG A 121 24.37 4.89 -4.25
N GLU A 122 25.61 4.94 -4.74
CA GLU A 122 26.18 6.16 -5.33
C GLU A 122 26.34 6.07 -6.85
N GLN A 123 26.15 4.89 -7.44
CA GLN A 123 26.39 4.65 -8.87
C GLN A 123 25.20 3.94 -9.52
N VAL A 124 24.88 4.36 -10.74
CA VAL A 124 23.94 3.64 -11.61
C VAL A 124 24.66 2.53 -12.37
N GLY A 125 24.09 1.34 -12.36
CA GLY A 125 24.62 0.16 -13.04
C GLY A 125 24.31 0.10 -14.54
N SER A 126 24.81 -0.95 -15.18
CA SER A 126 24.40 -1.33 -16.53
C SER A 126 22.91 -1.69 -16.55
N PHE A 127 22.18 -1.11 -17.51
CA PHE A 127 20.80 -1.47 -17.80
C PHE A 127 20.73 -2.66 -18.76
N TYR A 128 19.70 -3.49 -18.64
CA TYR A 128 19.55 -4.67 -19.48
C TYR A 128 18.08 -5.05 -19.74
N TRP A 129 17.89 -5.72 -20.87
CA TRP A 129 16.67 -6.44 -21.25
C TRP A 129 16.97 -7.42 -22.38
N LEU A 130 16.06 -8.35 -22.65
CA LEU A 130 16.17 -9.22 -23.81
C LEU A 130 15.39 -8.60 -24.98
N ARG A 131 16.04 -8.42 -26.12
CA ARG A 131 15.43 -7.88 -27.34
C ARG A 131 15.25 -8.97 -28.37
N TYR A 132 14.17 -8.88 -29.13
CA TYR A 132 13.97 -9.74 -30.29
C TYR A 132 13.20 -9.04 -31.41
N ILE A 133 13.39 -9.48 -32.66
CA ILE A 133 12.59 -9.00 -33.80
C ILE A 133 11.42 -9.95 -33.99
N ASP A 134 10.18 -9.48 -33.90
CA ASP A 134 8.99 -10.31 -34.08
C ASP A 134 8.68 -10.66 -35.55
N GLN A 135 7.61 -11.45 -35.78
CA GLN A 135 7.19 -11.83 -37.14
C GLN A 135 6.73 -10.65 -38.01
N ALA A 136 6.42 -9.50 -37.41
CA ALA A 136 6.07 -8.27 -38.10
C ALA A 136 7.29 -7.37 -38.33
N GLU A 137 8.51 -7.91 -38.15
CA GLU A 137 9.79 -7.20 -38.26
C GLU A 137 9.93 -6.03 -37.27
N LYS A 138 9.17 -6.05 -36.16
CA LYS A 138 9.26 -5.03 -35.11
C LYS A 138 10.19 -5.49 -34.00
N LEU A 139 11.02 -4.57 -33.51
CA LEU A 139 11.88 -4.80 -32.37
C LEU A 139 11.03 -4.77 -31.08
N GLN A 140 11.07 -5.87 -30.33
CA GLN A 140 10.34 -6.08 -29.10
C GLN A 140 11.30 -6.24 -27.92
N ALA A 141 10.80 -6.01 -26.71
CA ALA A 141 11.52 -6.21 -25.47
C ALA A 141 10.83 -7.24 -24.57
N ILE A 142 11.60 -8.13 -23.98
CA ILE A 142 11.24 -8.94 -22.83
C ILE A 142 12.00 -8.37 -21.64
N ARG A 143 11.24 -7.83 -20.69
CA ARG A 143 11.76 -7.21 -19.46
C ARG A 143 11.91 -8.25 -18.36
N ASP A 144 12.71 -7.91 -17.35
CA ASP A 144 12.87 -8.75 -16.17
C ASP A 144 11.75 -8.46 -15.14
N PRO A 145 10.79 -9.37 -14.92
CA PRO A 145 9.78 -9.19 -13.88
C PRO A 145 10.37 -9.24 -12.46
N LEU A 146 11.58 -9.76 -12.29
CA LEU A 146 12.25 -9.99 -11.02
C LEU A 146 13.40 -9.03 -10.75
N ALA A 147 13.43 -7.88 -11.45
CA ALA A 147 14.48 -6.88 -11.33
C ALA A 147 14.69 -6.44 -9.86
N TYR A 148 15.92 -6.04 -9.52
CA TYR A 148 16.22 -5.44 -8.21
C TYR A 148 16.08 -3.91 -8.21
N SER A 149 16.16 -3.28 -9.39
CA SER A 149 16.07 -1.82 -9.55
C SER A 149 15.46 -1.43 -10.90
N LEU A 150 14.51 -0.50 -10.86
CA LEU A 150 13.81 0.09 -12.02
C LEU A 150 13.73 1.62 -11.84
N PRO A 151 14.87 2.35 -11.88
CA PRO A 151 14.91 3.76 -11.53
C PRO A 151 14.16 4.70 -12.49
N TYR A 152 13.81 4.19 -13.67
CA TYR A 152 13.14 4.91 -14.75
C TYR A 152 11.87 4.19 -15.21
N GLY A 153 11.14 3.59 -14.26
CA GLY A 153 9.82 3.00 -14.53
C GLY A 153 9.85 1.58 -15.13
N VAL A 154 8.66 1.00 -15.25
CA VAL A 154 8.43 -0.39 -15.66
C VAL A 154 8.57 -0.62 -17.16
N PHE A 155 8.47 0.43 -17.99
CA PHE A 155 8.75 0.32 -19.43
C PHE A 155 10.23 0.45 -19.74
N GLY A 156 11.04 1.00 -18.82
CA GLY A 156 12.49 1.05 -18.95
C GLY A 156 13.15 -0.34 -18.85
N PRO A 157 14.44 -0.44 -19.21
CA PRO A 157 15.25 -1.63 -18.92
C PRO A 157 15.53 -1.75 -17.41
N ALA A 158 15.75 -2.97 -16.94
CA ALA A 158 16.15 -3.22 -15.56
C ALA A 158 17.60 -2.80 -15.32
N GLU A 159 17.91 -2.29 -14.14
CA GLU A 159 19.29 -2.00 -13.72
C GLU A 159 19.89 -3.24 -13.04
N LEU A 160 21.12 -3.62 -13.41
CA LEU A 160 21.92 -4.56 -12.62
C LEU A 160 22.30 -3.89 -11.30
N TYR A 161 22.01 -4.51 -10.16
CA TYR A 161 22.28 -3.93 -8.85
C TYR A 161 23.06 -4.89 -7.95
N ASP A 162 24.02 -4.39 -7.18
CA ASP A 162 24.75 -5.16 -6.17
C ASP A 162 23.92 -5.33 -4.90
N ILE A 163 22.91 -6.21 -4.99
CA ILE A 163 22.02 -6.51 -3.87
C ILE A 163 22.77 -7.22 -2.72
N GLU A 164 23.78 -8.03 -3.03
CA GLU A 164 24.53 -8.80 -2.03
C GLU A 164 25.32 -7.87 -1.10
N THR A 165 26.02 -6.88 -1.64
CA THR A 165 26.73 -5.87 -0.83
C THR A 165 25.74 -5.03 -0.02
N LEU A 166 24.62 -4.61 -0.60
CA LEU A 166 23.57 -3.88 0.12
C LEU A 166 23.04 -4.70 1.32
N GLN A 167 22.76 -5.99 1.12
CA GLN A 167 22.30 -6.87 2.19
C GLN A 167 23.37 -7.12 3.24
N ALA A 168 24.65 -7.22 2.85
CA ALA A 168 25.76 -7.44 3.77
C ALA A 168 26.07 -6.21 4.64
N GLN A 169 25.75 -5.00 4.17
CA GLN A 169 26.09 -3.74 4.84
C GLN A 169 24.95 -3.12 5.66
N ARG A 170 23.75 -3.69 5.61
CA ARG A 170 22.58 -3.16 6.34
C ARG A 170 22.82 -3.10 7.86
N ALA A 171 22.31 -2.04 8.49
CA ALA A 171 22.59 -1.73 9.90
C ALA A 171 21.78 -2.56 10.92
N ASP A 172 20.88 -3.42 10.47
CA ASP A 172 19.90 -4.17 11.27
C ASP A 172 20.10 -5.70 11.20
N LEU A 173 21.24 -6.18 10.71
CA LEU A 173 21.56 -7.63 10.69
C LEU A 173 21.41 -8.30 12.06
N GLU A 174 21.76 -7.59 13.14
CA GLU A 174 21.56 -8.12 14.49
C GLU A 174 20.08 -8.35 14.82
N TYR A 175 19.20 -7.43 14.42
CA TYR A 175 17.76 -7.59 14.60
C TYR A 175 17.24 -8.84 13.86
N LEU A 176 17.64 -9.00 12.59
CA LEU A 176 17.26 -10.14 11.76
C LEU A 176 17.75 -11.46 12.35
N SER A 177 19.01 -11.51 12.80
CA SER A 177 19.62 -12.71 13.40
C SER A 177 18.87 -13.21 14.65
N ARG A 178 18.35 -12.29 15.47
CA ARG A 178 17.61 -12.62 16.70
C ARG A 178 16.19 -13.10 16.43
N ARG A 179 15.70 -12.95 15.20
CA ARG A 179 14.31 -13.25 14.78
C ARG A 179 14.23 -14.34 13.72
N GLY A 180 15.33 -14.71 13.10
CA GLY A 180 15.44 -15.83 12.17
C GLY A 180 16.11 -17.06 12.78
N THR A 181 16.15 -18.13 11.99
CA THR A 181 17.02 -19.29 12.21
C THR A 181 18.20 -19.22 11.25
N SER A 182 19.34 -19.81 11.61
CA SER A 182 20.42 -19.99 10.64
C SER A 182 19.89 -20.74 9.42
N ARG A 183 20.28 -20.27 8.22
CA ARG A 183 19.91 -20.88 6.96
C ARG A 183 20.19 -22.38 7.00
N HIS A 184 19.15 -23.17 6.72
CA HIS A 184 19.34 -24.61 6.61
C HIS A 184 20.27 -24.91 5.42
N PRO A 185 21.22 -25.84 5.55
CA PRO A 185 22.08 -26.21 4.43
C PRO A 185 21.20 -26.65 3.25
N THR A 186 21.41 -26.02 2.10
CA THR A 186 20.82 -26.47 0.84
C THR A 186 21.37 -27.87 0.58
N ILE A 187 20.50 -28.87 0.62
CA ILE A 187 20.90 -30.25 0.34
C ILE A 187 21.29 -30.32 -1.14
N ASP A 188 22.42 -30.96 -1.44
CA ASP A 188 22.86 -31.19 -2.81
C ASP A 188 21.73 -31.86 -3.60
N LEU A 189 21.41 -31.34 -4.78
CA LEU A 189 20.39 -31.88 -5.69
C LEU A 189 20.66 -33.34 -6.13
N HIS A 190 21.81 -33.89 -5.75
CA HIS A 190 22.19 -35.29 -5.95
C HIS A 190 21.62 -36.25 -4.91
N ASP A 191 21.09 -35.77 -3.77
CA ASP A 191 20.40 -36.60 -2.79
C ASP A 191 18.93 -36.75 -3.20
N ASP A 192 18.61 -37.94 -3.72
CA ASP A 192 17.44 -38.25 -4.56
C ASP A 192 16.05 -38.04 -3.91
N ASP A 193 15.99 -37.68 -2.61
CA ASP A 193 14.78 -37.65 -1.77
C ASP A 193 14.50 -36.30 -1.08
N LEU A 194 15.33 -35.26 -1.25
CA LEU A 194 15.16 -33.98 -0.53
C LEU A 194 15.10 -32.77 -1.46
N SER A 195 14.01 -31.98 -1.35
CA SER A 195 13.85 -30.72 -2.07
C SER A 195 14.90 -29.69 -1.60
N PRO A 196 15.54 -28.92 -2.50
CA PRO A 196 16.47 -27.85 -2.13
C PRO A 196 15.74 -26.61 -1.56
N LEU A 197 14.40 -26.59 -1.65
CA LEU A 197 13.59 -25.49 -1.14
C LEU A 197 13.52 -25.57 0.40
N PRO A 198 13.56 -24.43 1.10
CA PRO A 198 13.44 -24.44 2.56
C PRO A 198 12.09 -25.02 2.99
N ASN A 199 12.07 -25.79 4.08
CA ASN A 199 10.82 -26.27 4.67
C ASN A 199 10.26 -25.21 5.63
N PRO A 200 9.13 -24.54 5.32
CA PRO A 200 8.57 -23.48 6.16
C PRO A 200 8.25 -23.94 7.58
N ARG A 201 7.98 -25.24 7.79
CA ARG A 201 7.67 -25.79 9.12
C ARG A 201 8.84 -25.75 10.11
N LEU A 202 10.08 -25.61 9.61
CA LEU A 202 11.28 -25.51 10.44
C LEU A 202 11.72 -24.06 10.68
N ILE A 203 11.05 -23.09 10.03
CA ILE A 203 11.45 -21.70 10.00
C ILE A 203 10.51 -20.90 10.93
N PRO A 204 11.04 -20.09 11.86
CA PRO A 204 10.21 -19.31 12.76
C PRO A 204 9.45 -18.22 12.01
N ARG A 205 8.18 -17.99 12.39
CA ARG A 205 7.39 -16.84 11.94
C ARG A 205 7.59 -15.63 12.84
N VAL A 206 7.73 -14.45 12.24
CA VAL A 206 7.75 -13.17 12.95
C VAL A 206 6.46 -13.03 13.75
N ARG A 207 6.60 -12.60 15.01
CA ARG A 207 5.45 -12.41 15.90
C ARG A 207 4.66 -11.19 15.47
N ALA A 208 3.33 -11.29 15.60
CA ALA A 208 2.43 -10.17 15.38
C ALA A 208 2.81 -8.93 16.22
N PRO A 209 2.67 -7.72 15.67
CA PRO A 209 2.85 -6.48 16.41
C PRO A 209 1.74 -6.31 17.45
N LYS A 210 1.80 -5.19 18.19
CA LYS A 210 0.79 -4.85 19.19
C LYS A 210 -0.36 -3.99 18.63
N ASN A 211 -0.05 -3.21 17.60
CA ASN A 211 -0.90 -2.28 16.85
C ASN A 211 -0.12 -1.83 15.60
N ILE A 212 -0.82 -1.21 14.65
CA ILE A 212 -0.29 -0.88 13.31
C ILE A 212 -0.63 0.59 12.98
N LEU A 213 0.33 1.32 12.41
CA LEU A 213 0.08 2.60 11.74
C LEU A 213 0.16 2.40 10.24
N GLN A 214 -0.92 2.65 9.52
CA GLN A 214 -0.94 2.66 8.06
C GLN A 214 -0.43 4.02 7.53
N LEU A 215 0.49 3.98 6.57
CA LEU A 215 1.16 5.13 5.96
C LEU A 215 1.06 5.06 4.44
N HIS A 216 0.62 6.15 3.82
CA HIS A 216 0.85 6.35 2.40
C HIS A 216 2.22 7.02 2.19
N VAL A 217 3.20 6.33 1.58
CA VAL A 217 4.61 6.78 1.54
C VAL A 217 4.73 8.18 0.92
N GLY A 218 4.01 8.38 -0.19
CA GLY A 218 4.02 9.61 -0.97
C GLY A 218 3.47 10.84 -0.26
N THR A 219 2.68 10.66 0.80
CA THR A 219 1.97 11.75 1.49
C THR A 219 2.26 11.81 2.99
N ALA A 220 2.96 10.82 3.55
CA ALA A 220 3.30 10.75 4.97
C ALA A 220 4.39 11.76 5.38
N THR A 221 5.11 12.37 4.45
CA THR A 221 6.08 13.42 4.76
C THR A 221 6.08 14.49 3.68
N ALA A 222 6.62 15.67 3.99
CA ALA A 222 6.78 16.74 3.00
C ALA A 222 7.58 16.29 1.76
N ALA A 223 8.55 15.39 1.93
CA ALA A 223 9.35 14.88 0.82
C ALA A 223 8.63 13.77 0.01
N GLY A 224 7.67 13.06 0.60
CA GLY A 224 6.96 11.96 -0.07
C GLY A 224 7.83 10.74 -0.41
N THR A 225 8.94 10.53 0.30
CA THR A 225 9.91 9.47 -0.02
C THR A 225 10.33 8.63 1.19
N PHE A 226 10.93 7.47 0.93
CA PHE A 226 11.57 6.64 1.97
C PHE A 226 12.72 7.36 2.68
N GLU A 227 13.51 8.18 1.97
CA GLU A 227 14.50 9.08 2.59
C GLU A 227 13.84 10.09 3.56
N GLY A 228 12.70 10.67 3.18
CA GLY A 228 11.93 11.58 4.03
C GLY A 228 11.43 10.90 5.32
N LEU A 229 10.88 9.69 5.18
CA LEU A 229 10.46 8.87 6.33
C LEU A 229 11.65 8.49 7.22
N THR A 230 12.78 8.10 6.64
CA THR A 230 14.02 7.80 7.37
C THR A 230 14.46 8.97 8.22
N SER A 231 14.45 10.18 7.64
CA SER A 231 14.80 11.43 8.33
C SER A 231 13.83 11.74 9.47
N LEU A 232 12.53 11.55 9.25
CA LEU A 232 11.49 11.74 10.27
C LEU A 232 11.70 10.80 11.46
N TYR A 233 11.77 9.50 11.23
CA TYR A 233 11.91 8.51 12.31
C TYR A 233 13.26 8.62 13.02
N SER A 234 14.35 8.90 12.30
CA SER A 234 15.66 9.15 12.93
C SER A 234 15.58 10.32 13.90
N ARG A 235 14.98 11.44 13.49
CA ARG A 235 14.80 12.63 14.34
C ARG A 235 13.94 12.34 15.57
N ILE A 236 12.84 11.60 15.42
CA ILE A 236 11.96 11.24 16.53
C ILE A 236 12.71 10.28 17.49
N SER A 237 13.39 9.27 16.97
CA SER A 237 14.22 8.32 17.74
C SER A 237 15.25 9.06 18.59
N ASP A 238 15.93 10.03 18.00
CA ASP A 238 16.92 10.89 18.66
C ASP A 238 16.31 11.74 19.78
N LYS A 239 15.14 12.34 19.54
CA LYS A 239 14.41 13.10 20.56
C LYS A 239 14.03 12.22 21.74
N LEU A 240 13.47 11.03 21.48
CA LEU A 240 13.10 10.06 22.50
C LEU A 240 14.32 9.60 23.32
N ALA A 241 15.46 9.31 22.67
CA ALA A 241 16.70 8.92 23.35
C ALA A 241 17.25 10.03 24.26
N LYS A 242 17.03 11.30 23.88
CA LYS A 242 17.47 12.50 24.62
C LYS A 242 16.40 13.04 25.58
N ASN A 243 15.24 12.39 25.70
CA ASN A 243 14.07 12.86 26.45
C ASN A 243 13.61 14.28 26.05
N ILE A 244 13.72 14.61 24.76
CA ILE A 244 13.20 15.86 24.20
C ILE A 244 11.71 15.67 23.90
N PRO A 245 10.82 16.60 24.31
CA PRO A 245 9.40 16.53 24.01
C PRO A 245 9.11 16.41 22.50
N LEU A 246 8.13 15.59 22.16
CA LEU A 246 7.63 15.45 20.79
C LEU A 246 6.63 16.57 20.48
N THR A 247 6.50 16.93 19.21
CA THR A 247 5.39 17.76 18.73
C THR A 247 4.12 16.91 18.60
N PRO A 248 2.91 17.51 18.58
CA PRO A 248 1.66 16.78 18.34
C PRO A 248 1.70 15.89 17.08
N LEU A 249 2.30 16.38 15.99
CA LEU A 249 2.49 15.59 14.77
C LEU A 249 3.40 14.38 15.01
N GLU A 250 4.52 14.55 15.70
CA GLU A 250 5.45 13.45 16.00
C GLU A 250 4.83 12.39 16.92
N GLU A 251 3.90 12.77 17.81
CA GLU A 251 3.16 11.82 18.65
C GLU A 251 2.28 10.87 17.83
N ASN A 252 1.76 11.31 16.67
CA ASN A 252 0.99 10.46 15.75
C ASN A 252 1.83 9.41 15.01
N TYR A 253 3.17 9.52 15.02
CA TYR A 253 4.06 8.53 14.40
C TYR A 253 4.56 7.44 15.36
N ILE A 254 4.28 7.57 16.66
CA ILE A 254 4.89 6.70 17.68
C ILE A 254 3.88 6.01 18.59
N GLY A 255 4.38 5.01 19.33
CA GLY A 255 3.54 4.12 20.13
C GLY A 255 2.97 2.97 19.30
N TYR A 256 3.44 2.78 18.06
CA TYR A 256 3.06 1.67 17.20
C TYR A 256 4.08 0.53 17.26
N GLY A 257 3.60 -0.71 17.19
CA GLY A 257 4.42 -1.91 17.09
C GLY A 257 4.83 -2.21 15.65
N ALA A 258 4.08 -1.70 14.67
CA ALA A 258 4.40 -1.79 13.26
C ALA A 258 3.93 -0.55 12.48
N VAL A 259 4.55 -0.33 11.32
CA VAL A 259 4.00 0.49 10.24
C VAL A 259 3.62 -0.39 9.06
N GLN A 260 2.49 -0.11 8.42
CA GLN A 260 2.10 -0.70 7.13
C GLN A 260 2.20 0.35 6.04
N LEU A 261 2.84 0.02 4.93
CA LEU A 261 3.16 0.95 3.85
C LEU A 261 2.30 0.70 2.61
N LEU A 262 1.79 1.78 2.02
CA LEU A 262 1.17 1.79 0.69
C LEU A 262 1.54 3.07 -0.10
N PRO A 263 1.56 3.02 -1.44
CA PRO A 263 2.09 1.90 -2.20
C PRO A 263 3.56 1.64 -1.91
N THR A 264 4.04 0.48 -2.35
CA THR A 264 5.47 0.25 -2.51
C THR A 264 5.87 -0.23 -3.90
N GLU A 265 4.93 -0.77 -4.68
CA GLU A 265 5.12 -1.34 -5.99
C GLU A 265 5.15 -0.25 -7.07
N PRO A 266 6.01 -0.38 -8.10
CA PRO A 266 5.95 0.49 -9.27
C PRO A 266 4.56 0.47 -9.91
N PRO A 267 3.93 1.64 -10.12
CA PRO A 267 2.65 1.74 -10.80
C PRO A 267 2.83 1.71 -12.31
N ILE A 268 1.72 1.82 -13.02
CA ILE A 268 1.68 2.15 -14.46
C ILE A 268 2.33 3.50 -14.78
N GLU A 269 2.63 3.75 -16.07
CA GLU A 269 3.20 5.02 -16.57
C GLU A 269 2.14 5.84 -17.34
N PHE A 270 2.41 7.12 -17.60
CA PHE A 270 1.54 7.99 -18.42
C PHE A 270 1.46 7.46 -19.85
N ARG A 271 0.29 6.96 -20.30
CA ARG A 271 0.12 6.43 -21.67
C ARG A 271 -1.33 6.52 -22.16
N ASP A 272 -1.51 6.96 -23.41
CA ASP A 272 -2.78 6.91 -24.17
C ASP A 272 -3.02 5.54 -24.83
N GLU A 273 -1.94 4.94 -25.35
CA GLU A 273 -1.97 3.83 -26.31
C GLU A 273 -0.94 2.73 -25.98
N TYR A 274 -1.09 1.58 -26.65
CA TYR A 274 -0.31 0.35 -26.51
C TYR A 274 1.18 0.46 -26.95
N SER A 275 1.82 1.63 -26.81
CA SER A 275 3.24 1.81 -27.11
C SER A 275 4.11 1.10 -26.06
N PRO A 276 5.09 0.27 -26.47
CA PRO A 276 6.01 -0.39 -25.55
C PRO A 276 7.21 0.49 -25.14
N GLU A 277 7.30 1.75 -25.56
CA GLU A 277 8.47 2.62 -25.37
C GLU A 277 8.38 3.47 -24.09
N SER A 278 9.38 3.44 -23.21
CA SER A 278 9.37 4.21 -21.95
C SER A 278 9.39 5.73 -22.15
N GLU A 279 8.58 6.46 -21.37
CA GLU A 279 8.65 7.93 -21.30
C GLU A 279 9.78 8.42 -20.37
N PHE A 280 10.07 7.65 -19.33
CA PHE A 280 11.13 7.94 -18.36
C PHE A 280 12.52 7.49 -18.82
N PHE A 281 12.59 6.63 -19.84
CA PHE A 281 13.81 6.13 -20.47
C PHE A 281 13.66 6.16 -22.00
N ALA A 282 13.74 7.35 -22.59
CA ALA A 282 13.44 7.57 -24.00
C ALA A 282 14.71 7.58 -24.87
N PHE A 283 14.75 6.74 -25.90
CA PHE A 283 15.85 6.72 -26.87
C PHE A 283 15.78 7.96 -27.77
N MET A 284 16.88 8.70 -27.87
CA MET A 284 17.00 9.85 -28.76
C MET A 284 17.51 9.45 -30.16
N SER A 285 18.21 8.32 -30.26
CA SER A 285 18.69 7.73 -31.51
C SER A 285 18.88 6.21 -31.37
N GLU A 286 18.67 5.45 -32.45
CA GLU A 286 18.64 3.97 -32.40
C GLU A 286 19.83 3.26 -33.10
N ASP A 287 20.64 3.94 -33.89
CA ASP A 287 21.55 3.30 -34.87
C ASP A 287 23.06 3.40 -34.57
N GLU A 288 23.45 3.54 -33.30
CA GLU A 288 24.85 3.72 -32.91
C GLU A 288 25.30 2.76 -31.78
N ASP A 289 26.61 2.49 -31.67
CA ASP A 289 27.21 1.77 -30.52
C ASP A 289 27.21 2.64 -29.25
N ILE A 290 27.07 3.96 -29.43
CA ILE A 290 26.85 4.95 -28.39
C ILE A 290 25.50 5.57 -28.66
N ILE A 291 24.57 5.46 -27.73
CA ILE A 291 23.22 6.02 -27.88
C ILE A 291 23.01 7.15 -26.87
N GLU A 292 22.18 8.12 -27.23
CA GLU A 292 21.70 9.15 -26.32
C GLU A 292 20.32 8.76 -25.79
N ILE A 293 20.14 8.87 -24.48
CA ILE A 293 18.89 8.55 -23.80
C ILE A 293 18.48 9.75 -22.97
N ASN A 294 17.23 10.18 -23.14
CA ASN A 294 16.59 11.15 -22.27
C ASN A 294 16.01 10.41 -21.07
N LEU A 295 16.55 10.69 -19.89
CA LEU A 295 16.15 10.13 -18.62
C LEU A 295 15.29 11.16 -17.89
N SER A 296 14.08 10.77 -17.51
CA SER A 296 13.16 11.60 -16.73
C SER A 296 12.86 10.89 -15.41
N LYS A 297 12.86 11.64 -14.31
CA LYS A 297 12.48 11.11 -12.99
C LYS A 297 11.00 10.72 -13.03
N PRO A 298 10.64 9.47 -12.66
CA PRO A 298 9.25 9.09 -12.50
C PRO A 298 8.57 9.93 -11.42
N ASP A 299 7.44 10.53 -11.76
CA ASP A 299 6.59 11.37 -10.91
C ASP A 299 5.13 10.88 -10.91
N THR A 300 4.96 9.58 -11.14
CA THR A 300 3.66 8.92 -11.05
C THR A 300 3.16 8.91 -9.61
N GLN A 301 1.90 9.31 -9.46
CA GLN A 301 1.17 9.39 -8.20
C GLN A 301 0.01 8.42 -8.32
N ASP A 302 -0.06 7.48 -7.40
CA ASP A 302 -1.10 6.46 -7.39
C ASP A 302 -1.47 6.09 -5.96
N TRP A 303 -2.70 5.62 -5.78
CA TRP A 303 -3.20 5.11 -4.51
C TRP A 303 -2.49 3.82 -4.07
N GLY A 304 -2.03 3.05 -5.06
CA GLY A 304 -1.15 1.89 -4.93
C GLY A 304 -1.62 0.61 -5.57
N TYR A 305 -2.68 0.68 -6.37
CA TYR A 305 -3.42 -0.46 -6.87
C TYR A 305 -3.37 -0.60 -8.40
N ASP A 306 -2.87 0.40 -9.11
CA ASP A 306 -2.67 0.36 -10.55
C ASP A 306 -1.30 -0.28 -10.86
N VAL A 307 -1.16 -1.56 -10.50
CA VAL A 307 0.11 -2.31 -10.56
C VAL A 307 0.15 -3.21 -11.82
N PRO A 308 1.17 -3.10 -12.69
CA PRO A 308 1.29 -3.94 -13.89
C PRO A 308 1.95 -5.31 -13.62
N ILE A 309 2.29 -5.62 -12.36
CA ILE A 309 3.00 -6.81 -11.85
C ILE A 309 4.46 -6.92 -12.28
N LEU A 310 4.85 -6.39 -13.44
CA LEU A 310 6.26 -6.28 -13.79
C LEU A 310 6.99 -5.43 -12.75
N GLY A 311 8.04 -5.99 -12.14
CA GLY A 311 8.90 -5.22 -11.25
C GLY A 311 8.33 -5.01 -9.85
N SER A 312 7.27 -5.70 -9.42
CA SER A 312 6.78 -5.62 -8.04
C SER A 312 7.77 -6.18 -7.00
N SER A 313 8.89 -6.76 -7.44
CA SER A 313 10.07 -7.07 -6.62
C SER A 313 10.88 -5.82 -6.23
N THR A 314 10.76 -4.74 -7.00
CA THR A 314 11.39 -3.44 -6.76
C THR A 314 10.47 -2.50 -5.96
N THR A 315 10.96 -1.30 -5.67
CA THR A 315 10.17 -0.22 -5.08
C THR A 315 9.87 0.84 -6.11
N ASN A 316 8.66 1.42 -6.07
CA ASN A 316 8.26 2.53 -6.93
C ASN A 316 9.34 3.64 -6.92
N PRO A 317 9.95 3.97 -8.06
CA PRO A 317 10.99 4.98 -8.13
C PRO A 317 10.50 6.40 -7.79
N ALA A 318 9.21 6.70 -7.92
CA ALA A 318 8.64 8.02 -7.61
C ALA A 318 8.69 8.35 -6.10
N ILE A 319 8.71 7.34 -5.24
CA ILE A 319 8.80 7.48 -3.76
C ILE A 319 10.23 7.26 -3.21
N LEU A 320 11.23 7.31 -4.09
CA LEU A 320 12.65 7.24 -3.74
C LEU A 320 13.32 8.57 -4.06
N GLY A 321 13.91 9.22 -3.06
CA GLY A 321 14.54 10.53 -3.22
C GLY A 321 15.77 10.50 -4.13
N SER A 322 16.57 9.44 -4.03
CA SER A 322 17.77 9.13 -4.82
C SER A 322 17.53 8.08 -5.90
N ARG A 323 16.31 7.55 -6.01
CA ARG A 323 15.97 6.43 -6.92
C ARG A 323 16.77 5.15 -6.66
N ARG A 324 17.31 4.96 -5.44
CA ARG A 324 18.12 3.78 -5.08
C ARG A 324 17.36 2.83 -4.15
N PRO A 325 17.45 1.50 -4.36
CA PRO A 325 16.92 0.50 -3.43
C PRO A 325 17.40 0.66 -1.97
N ASP A 326 18.59 1.22 -1.78
CA ASP A 326 19.20 1.50 -0.46
C ASP A 326 18.28 2.27 0.50
N GLU A 327 17.52 3.25 0.03
CA GLU A 327 16.66 4.09 0.89
C GLU A 327 15.63 3.26 1.67
N VAL A 328 15.13 2.20 1.05
CA VAL A 328 14.14 1.32 1.65
C VAL A 328 14.77 0.50 2.77
N VAL A 329 15.99 0.02 2.57
CA VAL A 329 16.75 -0.73 3.59
C VAL A 329 17.16 0.18 4.73
N ASP A 330 17.56 1.43 4.45
CA ASP A 330 17.87 2.43 5.47
C ASP A 330 16.64 2.76 6.34
N PHE A 331 15.48 2.92 5.72
CA PHE A 331 14.22 3.16 6.43
C PHE A 331 13.88 1.99 7.35
N ILE A 332 13.91 0.76 6.84
CA ILE A 332 13.63 -0.46 7.61
C ILE A 332 14.64 -0.59 8.77
N ALA A 333 15.93 -0.39 8.50
CA ALA A 333 16.96 -0.47 9.53
C ALA A 333 16.80 0.62 10.61
N THR A 334 16.34 1.81 10.24
CA THR A 334 16.01 2.91 11.17
C THR A 334 14.89 2.50 12.13
N LEU A 335 13.85 1.84 11.64
CA LEU A 335 12.75 1.34 12.46
C LEU A 335 13.14 0.15 13.34
N HIS A 336 13.94 -0.78 12.82
CA HIS A 336 14.45 -1.91 13.60
C HIS A 336 15.38 -1.47 14.75
N ASN A 337 16.15 -0.40 14.55
CA ASN A 337 17.08 0.15 15.54
C ASN A 337 16.51 1.33 16.35
N PHE A 338 15.19 1.52 16.33
CA PHE A 338 14.53 2.65 16.97
C PHE A 338 14.74 2.67 18.50
N SER A 339 14.94 3.86 19.09
CA SER A 339 15.52 4.00 20.44
C SER A 339 14.66 3.41 21.58
N THR A 340 13.34 3.35 21.40
CA THR A 340 12.40 2.77 22.37
C THR A 340 12.07 1.29 22.13
N GLY A 341 12.78 0.65 21.20
CA GLY A 341 12.53 -0.71 20.73
C GLY A 341 12.11 -0.75 19.26
N PRO A 342 12.29 -1.90 18.60
CA PRO A 342 12.05 -2.05 17.17
C PRO A 342 10.59 -1.81 16.81
N ILE A 343 10.37 -1.09 15.71
CA ILE A 343 9.08 -0.95 15.02
C ILE A 343 9.13 -1.87 13.80
N GLN A 344 8.15 -2.75 13.67
CA GLN A 344 8.06 -3.67 12.54
C GLN A 344 7.61 -2.95 11.25
N VAL A 345 7.97 -3.49 10.09
CA VAL A 345 7.51 -2.97 8.79
C VAL A 345 6.67 -4.01 8.07
N ILE A 346 5.52 -3.59 7.55
CA ILE A 346 4.57 -4.44 6.81
C ILE A 346 4.43 -3.85 5.41
N TYR A 347 4.66 -4.67 4.39
CA TYR A 347 4.30 -4.31 3.02
C TYR A 347 2.89 -4.70 2.69
N ASP A 348 2.25 -3.87 1.90
CA ASP A 348 1.12 -4.30 1.11
C ASP A 348 1.59 -5.08 -0.13
N ILE A 349 0.87 -6.12 -0.53
CA ILE A 349 1.19 -6.98 -1.68
C ILE A 349 -0.06 -7.11 -2.57
N VAL A 350 -0.03 -6.48 -3.74
CA VAL A 350 -1.17 -6.39 -4.67
C VAL A 350 -1.00 -7.34 -5.85
N TYR A 351 -1.32 -8.63 -5.65
CA TYR A 351 -1.20 -9.69 -6.68
C TYR A 351 -2.57 -10.29 -7.11
N GLY A 352 -3.69 -9.68 -6.72
CA GLY A 352 -5.02 -10.13 -7.13
C GLY A 352 -5.33 -9.88 -8.60
N HIS A 353 -4.79 -8.78 -9.15
CA HIS A 353 -4.95 -8.33 -10.53
C HIS A 353 -3.67 -7.72 -11.09
N ALA A 354 -3.70 -7.35 -12.37
CA ALA A 354 -2.71 -6.50 -13.01
C ALA A 354 -3.40 -5.45 -13.88
N ASP A 355 -2.91 -4.22 -13.93
CA ASP A 355 -3.44 -3.23 -14.87
C ASP A 355 -3.27 -3.68 -16.34
N ASN A 356 -4.08 -3.15 -17.26
CA ASN A 356 -4.02 -3.46 -18.69
C ASN A 356 -2.67 -3.15 -19.36
N GLN A 357 -1.88 -2.21 -18.85
CA GLN A 357 -0.51 -1.99 -19.34
C GLN A 357 0.37 -3.25 -19.21
N SER A 358 0.02 -4.19 -18.32
CA SER A 358 0.69 -5.50 -18.21
C SER A 358 0.68 -6.31 -19.52
N GLU A 359 -0.28 -6.10 -20.42
CA GLU A 359 -0.33 -6.79 -21.72
C GLU A 359 0.86 -6.43 -22.63
N LEU A 360 1.48 -5.26 -22.40
CA LEU A 360 2.67 -4.76 -23.10
C LEU A 360 3.97 -5.23 -22.45
N LEU A 361 3.91 -5.53 -21.15
CA LEU A 361 5.09 -5.74 -20.30
C LEU A 361 5.34 -7.23 -20.05
N LEU A 362 4.29 -8.02 -19.91
CA LEU A 362 4.34 -9.43 -19.56
C LEU A 362 3.94 -10.32 -20.73
N ASN A 363 4.46 -11.55 -20.71
CA ASN A 363 4.01 -12.54 -21.69
C ASN A 363 2.59 -13.03 -21.33
N ARG A 364 1.77 -13.38 -22.34
CA ARG A 364 0.36 -13.72 -22.17
C ARG A 364 0.09 -14.86 -21.18
N GLN A 365 1.06 -15.75 -20.91
CA GLN A 365 0.86 -16.83 -19.95
C GLN A 365 0.68 -16.32 -18.51
N PHE A 366 1.13 -15.10 -18.19
CA PHE A 366 0.86 -14.44 -16.90
C PHE A 366 -0.60 -14.05 -16.70
N LEU A 367 -1.42 -14.00 -17.76
CA LEU A 367 -2.75 -13.37 -17.74
C LEU A 367 -3.84 -14.37 -18.14
N LYS A 368 -4.94 -14.43 -17.38
CA LYS A 368 -6.13 -15.24 -17.69
C LYS A 368 -7.12 -14.51 -18.61
N GLY A 369 -7.22 -13.18 -18.51
CA GLY A 369 -8.22 -12.38 -19.21
C GLY A 369 -8.53 -11.08 -18.47
N GLN A 370 -9.47 -10.31 -19.01
CA GLN A 370 -9.87 -9.02 -18.44
C GLN A 370 -10.68 -9.17 -17.15
N ASN A 371 -10.50 -8.24 -16.22
CA ASN A 371 -11.32 -8.06 -15.02
C ASN A 371 -11.63 -6.55 -14.79
N MET A 372 -12.25 -6.21 -13.66
CA MET A 372 -12.65 -4.82 -13.37
C MET A 372 -11.47 -3.87 -13.09
N TYR A 373 -10.29 -4.40 -12.78
CA TYR A 373 -9.06 -3.67 -12.46
C TYR A 373 -7.98 -3.81 -13.56
N GLY A 374 -8.33 -4.37 -14.72
CA GLY A 374 -7.39 -4.69 -15.79
C GLY A 374 -7.46 -6.17 -16.19
N GLN A 375 -6.52 -6.98 -15.68
CA GLN A 375 -6.30 -8.38 -16.05
C GLN A 375 -6.23 -9.29 -14.81
N ASP A 376 -6.84 -10.47 -14.91
CA ASP A 376 -6.67 -11.56 -13.93
C ASP A 376 -5.32 -12.24 -14.10
N LEU A 377 -4.61 -12.47 -13.01
CA LEU A 377 -3.33 -13.19 -13.02
C LEU A 377 -3.49 -14.71 -13.11
N ASN A 378 -2.61 -15.34 -13.88
CA ASN A 378 -2.58 -16.79 -14.09
C ASN A 378 -1.74 -17.53 -13.02
N HIS A 379 -2.07 -17.30 -11.75
CA HIS A 379 -1.44 -17.97 -10.62
C HIS A 379 -1.70 -19.50 -10.57
N GLN A 380 -2.48 -20.08 -11.48
CA GLN A 380 -2.66 -21.53 -11.62
C GLN A 380 -1.57 -22.19 -12.47
N LEU A 381 -0.88 -21.43 -13.32
CA LEU A 381 0.24 -21.95 -14.09
C LEU A 381 1.48 -22.07 -13.18
N PRO A 382 2.08 -23.27 -12.99
CA PRO A 382 3.15 -23.47 -12.02
C PRO A 382 4.35 -22.52 -12.19
N THR A 383 4.76 -22.24 -13.43
CA THR A 383 5.87 -21.32 -13.70
C THR A 383 5.54 -19.87 -13.32
N VAL A 384 4.34 -19.39 -13.64
CA VAL A 384 3.90 -18.04 -13.25
C VAL A 384 3.78 -17.94 -11.73
N ARG A 385 3.16 -18.92 -11.09
CA ARG A 385 3.07 -18.99 -9.62
C ARG A 385 4.46 -18.94 -8.97
N ALA A 386 5.42 -19.71 -9.50
CA ALA A 386 6.79 -19.71 -8.99
C ALA A 386 7.48 -18.35 -9.16
N ILE A 387 7.29 -17.68 -10.30
CA ILE A 387 7.83 -16.34 -10.55
C ILE A 387 7.21 -15.32 -9.60
N LEU A 388 5.89 -15.34 -9.38
CA LEU A 388 5.23 -14.43 -8.44
C LEU A 388 5.71 -14.64 -7.00
N LEU A 389 5.89 -15.89 -6.54
CA LEU A 389 6.43 -16.16 -5.21
C LEU A 389 7.90 -15.73 -5.08
N GLU A 390 8.71 -15.88 -6.13
CA GLU A 390 10.09 -15.38 -6.16
C GLU A 390 10.14 -13.85 -6.18
N MET A 391 9.21 -13.20 -6.89
CA MET A 391 9.06 -11.75 -6.91
C MET A 391 8.76 -11.22 -5.50
N GLN A 392 7.80 -11.86 -4.84
CA GLN A 392 7.46 -11.58 -3.44
C GLN A 392 8.66 -11.81 -2.52
N ARG A 393 9.42 -12.90 -2.71
CA ARG A 393 10.63 -13.18 -1.91
C ARG A 393 11.67 -12.06 -2.05
N ARG A 394 11.93 -11.59 -3.28
CA ARG A 394 12.87 -10.48 -3.53
C ARG A 394 12.39 -9.18 -2.88
N LYS A 395 11.09 -8.87 -3.01
CA LYS A 395 10.48 -7.71 -2.34
C LYS A 395 10.63 -7.80 -0.83
N MET A 396 10.27 -8.94 -0.25
CA MET A 396 10.38 -9.18 1.19
C MET A 396 11.82 -9.11 1.69
N ASN A 397 12.80 -9.47 0.87
CA ASN A 397 14.22 -9.43 1.23
C ASN A 397 14.77 -8.01 1.44
N THR A 398 13.99 -6.94 1.26
CA THR A 398 14.34 -5.61 1.82
C THR A 398 14.45 -5.64 3.35
N GLY A 399 13.83 -6.62 4.01
CA GLY A 399 13.92 -6.86 5.46
C GLY A 399 12.64 -6.59 6.22
N VAL A 400 11.50 -6.42 5.53
CA VAL A 400 10.19 -6.27 6.19
C VAL A 400 9.87 -7.42 7.14
N ASP A 401 9.02 -7.16 8.11
CA ASP A 401 8.61 -8.09 9.16
C ASP A 401 7.25 -8.74 8.87
N GLY A 402 6.44 -8.12 8.03
CA GLY A 402 5.10 -8.61 7.68
C GLY A 402 4.66 -8.27 6.26
N ILE A 403 3.56 -8.89 5.87
CA ILE A 403 2.81 -8.57 4.65
C ILE A 403 1.31 -8.49 4.91
N ARG A 404 0.63 -7.58 4.20
CA ARG A 404 -0.78 -7.64 3.90
C ARG A 404 -0.93 -8.16 2.48
N ILE A 405 -1.68 -9.24 2.31
CA ILE A 405 -2.12 -9.69 0.99
C ILE A 405 -3.45 -8.98 0.74
N ASP A 406 -3.40 -8.02 -0.17
CA ASP A 406 -4.52 -7.20 -0.57
C ASP A 406 -5.48 -7.99 -1.47
N GLY A 407 -6.77 -7.71 -1.38
CA GLY A 407 -7.76 -8.32 -2.28
C GLY A 407 -7.77 -9.85 -2.24
N GLY A 408 -7.67 -10.48 -1.06
CA GLY A 408 -7.61 -11.93 -0.89
C GLY A 408 -8.77 -12.68 -1.59
N GLN A 409 -9.95 -12.05 -1.65
CA GLN A 409 -11.10 -12.59 -2.37
C GLN A 409 -10.94 -12.62 -3.91
N ASP A 410 -9.99 -11.87 -4.48
CA ASP A 410 -9.82 -11.71 -5.92
C ASP A 410 -8.95 -12.80 -6.56
N PHE A 411 -8.25 -13.59 -5.73
CA PHE A 411 -7.44 -14.72 -6.17
C PHE A 411 -8.32 -15.90 -6.60
N ARG A 412 -8.91 -15.78 -7.79
CA ARG A 412 -9.94 -16.68 -8.30
C ARG A 412 -9.47 -17.47 -9.52
N PHE A 413 -10.02 -18.66 -9.68
CA PHE A 413 -9.82 -19.46 -10.88
C PHE A 413 -11.08 -20.25 -11.24
N PHE A 414 -11.30 -20.48 -12.53
CA PHE A 414 -12.35 -21.37 -12.98
C PHE A 414 -11.92 -22.82 -12.81
N ASN A 415 -12.64 -23.58 -11.98
CA ASN A 415 -12.41 -25.00 -11.79
C ASN A 415 -13.31 -25.82 -12.75
N PRO A 416 -12.75 -26.45 -13.79
CA PRO A 416 -13.54 -27.20 -14.78
C PRO A 416 -14.17 -28.48 -14.21
N LEU A 417 -13.69 -28.98 -13.06
CA LEU A 417 -14.23 -30.20 -12.42
C LEU A 417 -15.51 -29.91 -11.66
N THR A 418 -15.61 -28.73 -11.04
CA THR A 418 -16.79 -28.31 -10.27
C THR A 418 -17.72 -27.43 -11.10
N GLY A 419 -17.22 -26.78 -12.14
CA GLY A 419 -17.95 -25.84 -12.98
C GLY A 419 -18.13 -24.46 -12.36
N PHE A 420 -17.41 -24.16 -11.27
CA PHE A 420 -17.51 -22.90 -10.54
C PHE A 420 -16.20 -22.13 -10.57
N VAL A 421 -16.30 -20.81 -10.30
CA VAL A 421 -15.15 -19.99 -9.96
C VAL A 421 -14.87 -20.19 -8.47
N GLU A 422 -13.65 -20.58 -8.14
CA GLU A 422 -13.20 -20.89 -6.77
C GLU A 422 -12.05 -19.97 -6.37
N GLN A 423 -11.87 -19.79 -5.06
CA GLN A 423 -10.73 -19.08 -4.48
C GLN A 423 -9.49 -20.00 -4.42
N ASP A 424 -8.33 -19.46 -4.75
CA ASP A 424 -7.05 -20.17 -4.71
C ASP A 424 -6.39 -20.04 -3.33
N ASP A 425 -7.07 -20.56 -2.30
CA ASP A 425 -6.58 -20.51 -0.91
C ASP A 425 -5.19 -21.16 -0.78
N ALA A 426 -4.88 -22.16 -1.60
CA ALA A 426 -3.55 -22.78 -1.63
C ALA A 426 -2.45 -21.79 -2.04
N TYR A 427 -2.73 -20.87 -2.96
CA TYR A 427 -1.78 -19.82 -3.34
C TYR A 427 -1.68 -18.74 -2.27
N LEU A 428 -2.78 -18.30 -1.68
CA LEU A 428 -2.79 -17.35 -0.56
C LEU A 428 -1.97 -17.86 0.64
N LEU A 429 -2.10 -19.15 0.97
CA LEU A 429 -1.28 -19.80 2.00
C LEU A 429 0.19 -19.89 1.58
N ALA A 430 0.48 -20.15 0.30
CA ALA A 430 1.86 -20.16 -0.20
C ALA A 430 2.51 -18.77 -0.14
N MET A 431 1.77 -17.69 -0.41
CA MET A 431 2.24 -16.31 -0.22
C MET A 431 2.58 -16.05 1.25
N SER A 432 1.79 -16.55 2.20
CA SER A 432 2.11 -16.47 3.63
C SER A 432 3.37 -17.27 4.03
N ASP A 433 3.74 -18.30 3.27
CA ASP A 433 4.85 -19.20 3.56
C ASP A 433 6.14 -18.91 2.78
N VAL A 434 6.21 -17.76 2.08
CA VAL A 434 7.45 -17.30 1.45
C VAL A 434 8.51 -17.01 2.52
N VAL A 435 9.68 -17.60 2.35
CA VAL A 435 10.81 -17.47 3.28
C VAL A 435 11.66 -16.26 2.91
N GLN A 436 11.79 -15.32 3.85
CA GLN A 436 12.79 -14.27 3.78
C GLN A 436 14.15 -14.84 4.17
N ASP A 437 15.20 -14.53 3.39
CA ASP A 437 16.57 -14.99 3.61
C ASP A 437 17.54 -13.81 3.45
N ILE A 438 18.11 -13.35 4.57
CA ILE A 438 18.99 -12.18 4.64
C ILE A 438 20.14 -12.48 5.59
N GLY A 439 21.39 -12.21 5.16
CA GLY A 439 22.57 -12.38 6.01
C GLY A 439 22.78 -13.82 6.51
N GLY A 440 22.22 -14.83 5.82
CA GLY A 440 22.24 -16.23 6.24
C GLY A 440 21.22 -16.59 7.31
N TYR A 441 20.21 -15.74 7.56
CA TYR A 441 19.11 -15.99 8.48
C TYR A 441 17.78 -16.08 7.75
N GLN A 442 16.98 -17.10 8.10
CA GLN A 442 15.69 -17.39 7.51
C GLN A 442 14.55 -17.14 8.49
N ARG A 443 13.46 -16.52 8.01
CA ARG A 443 12.22 -16.32 8.78
C ARG A 443 10.99 -16.27 7.86
N LEU A 444 9.84 -16.64 8.40
CA LEU A 444 8.53 -16.39 7.79
C LEU A 444 7.97 -15.08 8.34
N LEU A 445 7.24 -14.33 7.52
CA LEU A 445 6.76 -13.00 7.91
C LEU A 445 5.43 -13.06 8.66
N PHE A 446 5.12 -12.01 9.42
CA PHE A 446 3.77 -11.81 9.94
C PHE A 446 2.79 -11.60 8.76
N THR A 447 1.64 -12.28 8.75
CA THR A 447 0.72 -12.23 7.59
C THR A 447 -0.64 -11.66 7.99
N ILE A 448 -1.11 -10.70 7.21
CA ILE A 448 -2.47 -10.17 7.20
C ILE A 448 -3.10 -10.52 5.87
N PHE A 449 -4.34 -11.01 5.90
CA PHE A 449 -5.19 -11.11 4.72
C PHE A 449 -6.25 -10.02 4.74
N GLU A 450 -6.36 -9.26 3.67
CA GLU A 450 -7.55 -8.48 3.40
C GLU A 450 -8.51 -9.34 2.60
N ASP A 451 -9.45 -9.99 3.28
CA ASP A 451 -10.42 -10.87 2.62
C ASP A 451 -11.81 -10.65 3.24
N GLY A 452 -12.76 -10.25 2.39
CA GLY A 452 -14.14 -9.97 2.77
C GLY A 452 -15.15 -10.92 2.12
N ARG A 453 -14.74 -12.14 1.74
CA ARG A 453 -15.62 -13.07 1.02
C ARG A 453 -16.94 -13.28 1.77
N PRO A 454 -18.09 -13.32 1.07
CA PRO A 454 -18.25 -13.46 -0.37
C PRO A 454 -18.31 -12.14 -1.17
N TRP A 455 -17.74 -11.02 -0.69
CA TRP A 455 -17.64 -9.78 -1.46
C TRP A 455 -17.19 -10.04 -2.93
N PRO A 456 -17.84 -9.43 -3.94
CA PRO A 456 -18.88 -8.38 -3.85
C PRO A 456 -20.33 -8.89 -3.96
N GLU A 457 -20.65 -10.12 -3.54
CA GLU A 457 -22.02 -10.62 -3.56
C GLU A 457 -23.01 -9.72 -2.77
N GLU A 458 -24.26 -9.60 -3.24
CA GLU A 458 -25.28 -8.79 -2.57
C GLU A 458 -25.48 -9.22 -1.10
N GLY A 459 -25.44 -8.25 -0.17
CA GLY A 459 -25.61 -8.51 1.26
C GLY A 459 -24.39 -9.07 1.98
N TRP A 460 -23.23 -9.15 1.31
CA TRP A 460 -21.94 -9.52 1.90
C TRP A 460 -21.64 -8.75 3.21
N GLU A 461 -22.11 -7.51 3.37
CA GLU A 461 -21.90 -6.68 4.55
C GLU A 461 -22.40 -7.35 5.83
N GLU A 462 -23.39 -8.25 5.70
CA GLU A 462 -24.06 -8.95 6.80
C GLU A 462 -23.72 -10.45 6.88
N ILE A 463 -23.30 -11.06 5.76
CA ILE A 463 -23.00 -12.50 5.68
C ILE A 463 -21.51 -12.84 5.69
N SER A 464 -20.62 -11.89 5.37
CA SER A 464 -19.18 -12.14 5.42
C SER A 464 -18.76 -12.50 6.85
N THR A 465 -17.95 -13.56 6.96
CA THR A 465 -17.47 -14.09 8.23
C THR A 465 -16.14 -13.45 8.66
N TYR A 466 -15.36 -12.97 7.69
CA TYR A 466 -14.00 -12.44 7.88
C TYR A 466 -13.04 -13.44 8.56
N ARG A 467 -13.28 -14.76 8.40
CA ARG A 467 -12.54 -15.81 9.13
C ARG A 467 -11.91 -16.87 8.24
N ASP A 468 -12.26 -16.92 6.95
CA ASP A 468 -11.90 -18.00 6.04
C ASP A 468 -10.40 -18.34 6.03
N LEU A 469 -9.52 -17.33 5.97
CA LEU A 469 -8.08 -17.59 5.89
C LEU A 469 -7.43 -17.78 7.26
N ILE A 470 -7.91 -17.12 8.31
CA ILE A 470 -7.42 -17.34 9.68
C ILE A 470 -7.87 -18.68 10.27
N GLU A 471 -8.96 -19.28 9.76
CA GLU A 471 -9.31 -20.67 10.10
C GLU A 471 -8.36 -21.68 9.45
N LEU A 472 -7.90 -21.42 8.22
CA LEU A 472 -6.88 -22.24 7.54
C LEU A 472 -5.48 -21.99 8.11
N ARG A 473 -5.21 -20.77 8.60
CA ARG A 473 -3.91 -20.31 9.12
C ARG A 473 -4.07 -19.55 10.44
N PRO A 474 -4.21 -20.23 11.58
CA PRO A 474 -4.50 -19.57 12.87
C PRO A 474 -3.41 -18.62 13.41
N ASP A 475 -2.19 -18.69 12.87
CA ASP A 475 -1.07 -17.78 13.17
C ASP A 475 -1.06 -16.49 12.33
N SER A 476 -1.98 -16.33 11.36
CA SER A 476 -2.17 -15.09 10.59
C SER A 476 -3.32 -14.23 11.14
N PHE A 477 -3.50 -13.06 10.53
CA PHE A 477 -4.57 -12.13 10.82
C PHE A 477 -5.39 -11.84 9.57
N GLN A 478 -6.63 -11.40 9.74
CA GLN A 478 -7.50 -10.98 8.65
C GLN A 478 -8.15 -9.63 8.99
N TRP A 479 -8.50 -8.84 7.98
CA TRP A 479 -9.29 -7.63 8.22
C TRP A 479 -10.64 -7.97 8.85
N GLY A 480 -10.97 -7.30 9.97
CA GLY A 480 -12.25 -7.47 10.65
C GLY A 480 -13.41 -6.67 10.04
N PRO A 481 -14.65 -6.92 10.48
CA PRO A 481 -15.87 -6.38 9.84
C PRO A 481 -16.03 -4.85 9.92
N LEU A 482 -15.32 -4.17 10.83
CA LEU A 482 -15.42 -2.72 11.02
C LEU A 482 -14.27 -1.94 10.35
N ILE A 483 -13.18 -2.64 10.02
CA ILE A 483 -12.06 -2.05 9.28
C ILE A 483 -12.16 -2.36 7.79
N PHE A 484 -12.80 -3.48 7.42
CA PHE A 484 -13.13 -3.78 6.03
C PHE A 484 -14.15 -2.76 5.49
N ALA A 485 -14.15 -2.58 4.18
CA ALA A 485 -14.82 -1.55 3.39
C ALA A 485 -16.23 -1.08 3.87
N HIS A 486 -16.61 0.13 3.45
CA HIS A 486 -17.95 0.72 3.60
C HIS A 486 -18.43 1.06 5.03
N ASN A 487 -17.53 1.12 6.01
CA ASN A 487 -17.86 1.61 7.34
C ASN A 487 -17.73 3.14 7.44
N THR A 488 -18.86 3.81 7.69
CA THR A 488 -18.99 5.27 7.74
C THR A 488 -19.55 5.74 9.10
N PRO A 489 -18.68 5.96 10.11
CA PRO A 489 -19.09 6.37 11.46
C PRO A 489 -19.67 7.79 11.54
N THR A 490 -19.67 8.53 10.43
CA THR A 490 -20.31 9.86 10.29
C THR A 490 -21.84 9.79 10.27
N LEU A 491 -22.41 8.63 9.93
CA LEU A 491 -23.86 8.46 9.84
C LEU A 491 -24.51 8.36 11.22
N LYS A 492 -25.65 9.02 11.39
CA LYS A 492 -26.47 8.94 12.60
C LYS A 492 -26.86 7.49 12.88
N GLY A 493 -26.71 7.04 14.13
CA GLY A 493 -27.05 5.68 14.56
C GLY A 493 -26.14 4.57 14.00
N PHE A 494 -24.98 4.90 13.43
CA PHE A 494 -24.04 3.92 12.88
C PHE A 494 -23.69 2.80 13.87
N TRP A 495 -23.27 3.16 15.09
CA TRP A 495 -22.85 2.21 16.12
C TRP A 495 -24.01 1.36 16.67
N ASP A 496 -25.24 1.88 16.65
CA ASP A 496 -26.43 1.09 16.99
C ASP A 496 -26.69 0.02 15.92
N ARG A 497 -26.67 0.39 14.64
CA ARG A 497 -26.83 -0.53 13.50
C ARG A 497 -25.74 -1.59 13.46
N LYS A 498 -24.48 -1.19 13.72
CA LYS A 498 -23.32 -2.09 13.70
C LYS A 498 -23.15 -2.92 14.97
N TRP A 499 -24.07 -2.86 15.94
CA TRP A 499 -23.94 -3.57 17.21
C TRP A 499 -23.65 -5.08 17.06
N LYS A 500 -24.26 -5.75 16.08
CA LYS A 500 -23.95 -7.16 15.78
C LYS A 500 -22.46 -7.34 15.42
N ARG A 501 -21.93 -6.53 14.51
CA ARG A 501 -20.51 -6.56 14.10
C ARG A 501 -19.57 -6.16 15.24
N VAL A 502 -19.99 -5.24 16.11
CA VAL A 502 -19.25 -4.89 17.35
C VAL A 502 -19.16 -6.12 18.28
N CYS A 503 -20.25 -6.85 18.48
CA CYS A 503 -20.23 -8.09 19.27
C CYS A 503 -19.32 -9.15 18.64
N GLU A 504 -19.36 -9.31 17.31
CA GLU A 504 -18.45 -10.24 16.62
C GLU A 504 -16.98 -9.89 16.87
N VAL A 505 -16.61 -8.60 16.80
CA VAL A 505 -15.26 -8.16 17.16
C VAL A 505 -14.93 -8.62 18.58
N ILE A 506 -15.79 -8.33 19.55
CA ILE A 506 -15.57 -8.62 20.97
C ILE A 506 -15.38 -10.12 21.28
N TYR A 507 -16.12 -11.00 20.61
CA TYR A 507 -16.13 -12.43 20.90
C TYR A 507 -15.30 -13.30 19.93
N GLN A 508 -14.90 -12.77 18.77
CA GLN A 508 -14.22 -13.53 17.71
C GLN A 508 -13.01 -12.80 17.09
N GLY A 509 -12.72 -11.57 17.49
CA GLY A 509 -11.75 -10.69 16.82
C GLY A 509 -10.29 -10.83 17.21
N GLU A 510 -9.88 -11.85 17.99
CA GLU A 510 -8.48 -11.97 18.45
C GLU A 510 -7.43 -12.08 17.34
N ASN A 511 -7.82 -12.62 16.18
CA ASN A 511 -7.02 -12.73 14.96
C ASN A 511 -7.46 -11.71 13.88
N TRP A 512 -8.17 -10.65 14.25
CA TRP A 512 -8.55 -9.60 13.32
C TRP A 512 -7.67 -8.36 13.44
N ILE A 513 -7.48 -7.68 12.32
CA ILE A 513 -7.14 -6.26 12.32
C ILE A 513 -8.43 -5.52 12.72
N THR A 514 -8.33 -4.68 13.73
CA THR A 514 -9.46 -3.96 14.33
C THR A 514 -9.25 -2.45 14.29
N GLY A 515 -10.33 -1.70 14.32
CA GLY A 515 -10.33 -0.26 14.07
C GLY A 515 -11.50 0.12 13.17
N CYS A 516 -11.53 1.38 12.77
CA CYS A 516 -12.53 1.93 11.85
C CYS A 516 -11.92 2.89 10.82
N ALA A 517 -10.70 3.39 11.05
CA ALA A 517 -10.03 4.36 10.19
C ALA A 517 -8.85 3.72 9.47
N ASN A 518 -9.01 3.48 8.17
CA ASN A 518 -7.95 3.12 7.25
C ASN A 518 -8.12 3.91 5.93
N HIS A 519 -7.23 3.68 4.98
CA HIS A 519 -7.29 4.33 3.68
C HIS A 519 -8.62 4.12 2.91
N ASP A 520 -9.26 2.94 3.00
CA ASP A 520 -10.54 2.64 2.35
C ASP A 520 -11.73 3.32 3.02
N THR A 521 -11.82 3.18 4.35
CA THR A 521 -12.98 3.65 5.10
C THR A 521 -13.04 5.17 5.09
N VAL A 522 -11.90 5.86 5.25
CA VAL A 522 -11.85 7.33 5.19
C VAL A 522 -12.23 7.83 3.80
N ARG A 523 -11.73 7.21 2.72
CA ARG A 523 -12.17 7.52 1.36
C ARG A 523 -13.68 7.32 1.25
N ARG A 524 -14.20 6.19 1.71
CA ARG A 524 -15.64 5.91 1.61
C ARG A 524 -16.50 6.90 2.41
N GLY A 525 -15.95 7.47 3.48
CA GLY A 525 -16.61 8.51 4.28
C GLY A 525 -16.91 9.80 3.50
N ASN A 526 -16.07 10.19 2.53
CA ASN A 526 -16.31 11.37 1.69
C ASN A 526 -17.17 11.09 0.44
N GLN A 527 -17.50 9.83 0.18
CA GLN A 527 -18.43 9.39 -0.88
C GLN A 527 -19.87 9.21 -0.36
N VAL A 528 -20.14 9.63 0.88
CA VAL A 528 -21.50 9.61 1.44
C VAL A 528 -22.31 10.74 0.84
N GLU A 529 -23.50 10.42 0.32
CA GLU A 529 -24.44 11.41 -0.20
C GLU A 529 -24.82 12.46 0.86
N LEU A 530 -24.95 13.72 0.46
CA LEU A 530 -25.15 14.84 1.40
C LEU A 530 -26.56 14.88 2.02
N ASP A 531 -27.50 14.10 1.52
CA ASP A 531 -28.87 14.01 2.02
C ASP A 531 -29.08 12.93 3.09
N GLN A 532 -28.04 12.15 3.39
CA GLN A 532 -28.08 11.08 4.38
C GLN A 532 -28.29 11.64 5.79
N GLU A 533 -28.77 10.79 6.71
CA GLU A 533 -28.89 11.18 8.12
C GLU A 533 -27.52 11.21 8.81
N ILE A 534 -26.99 12.41 9.01
CA ILE A 534 -25.66 12.65 9.57
C ILE A 534 -25.69 12.82 11.08
N ASN A 535 -24.63 12.35 11.75
CA ASN A 535 -24.40 12.61 13.16
C ASN A 535 -23.78 14.00 13.39
N TRP A 536 -24.62 15.03 13.46
CA TRP A 536 -24.21 16.41 13.72
C TRP A 536 -23.69 16.67 15.15
N ASN A 537 -23.67 15.66 16.03
CA ASN A 537 -22.97 15.77 17.31
C ASN A 537 -21.44 15.71 17.14
N LEU A 538 -20.96 15.18 16.00
CA LEU A 538 -19.53 15.10 15.67
C LEU A 538 -18.95 16.42 15.17
N GLY A 539 -19.77 17.42 14.80
CA GLY A 539 -19.25 18.66 14.24
C GLY A 539 -20.34 19.54 13.65
N LYS A 540 -19.98 20.77 13.30
CA LYS A 540 -20.85 21.76 12.67
C LYS A 540 -20.71 21.79 11.15
N THR A 541 -19.62 21.24 10.63
CA THR A 541 -19.33 21.12 9.20
C THR A 541 -19.12 19.67 8.82
N TRP A 542 -19.28 19.35 7.54
CA TRP A 542 -19.00 18.03 6.99
C TRP A 542 -17.58 17.55 7.30
N SER A 543 -16.60 18.45 7.17
CA SER A 543 -15.19 18.18 7.48
C SER A 543 -14.98 17.87 8.97
N GLU A 544 -15.57 18.64 9.88
CA GLU A 544 -15.50 18.34 11.32
C GLU A 544 -16.13 16.98 11.65
N VAL A 545 -17.30 16.68 11.06
CA VAL A 545 -17.99 15.40 11.23
C VAL A 545 -17.12 14.24 10.74
N LEU A 546 -16.51 14.36 9.57
CA LEU A 546 -15.64 13.33 9.01
C LEU A 546 -14.40 13.10 9.89
N HIS A 547 -13.69 14.18 10.24
CA HIS A 547 -12.49 14.11 11.07
C HIS A 547 -12.79 13.52 12.44
N ASN A 548 -13.86 13.96 13.12
CA ASN A 548 -14.24 13.42 14.43
C ASN A 548 -14.88 12.02 14.36
N GLY A 549 -15.38 11.61 13.19
CA GLY A 549 -15.86 10.26 12.95
C GLY A 549 -14.73 9.22 12.88
N TYR A 550 -13.61 9.57 12.22
CA TYR A 550 -12.48 8.66 12.02
C TYR A 550 -11.32 8.84 13.02
N ASP A 551 -11.13 10.03 13.60
CA ASP A 551 -10.28 10.27 14.80
C ASP A 551 -11.17 10.49 16.03
N ASN A 552 -11.90 9.43 16.40
CA ASN A 552 -12.94 9.47 17.43
C ASN A 552 -12.43 8.95 18.79
N PRO A 553 -12.38 9.76 19.86
CA PRO A 553 -11.84 9.33 21.15
C PRO A 553 -12.58 8.14 21.79
N ALA A 554 -13.90 8.05 21.66
CA ALA A 554 -14.67 6.90 22.19
C ALA A 554 -14.32 5.61 21.46
N VAL A 555 -14.17 5.66 20.13
CA VAL A 555 -13.78 4.52 19.30
C VAL A 555 -12.35 4.10 19.61
N THR A 556 -11.40 5.03 19.64
CA THR A 556 -10.00 4.74 19.96
C THR A 556 -9.89 4.13 21.36
N LEU A 557 -10.64 4.64 22.33
CA LEU A 557 -10.69 4.13 23.70
C LEU A 557 -11.23 2.70 23.75
N TRP A 558 -12.31 2.41 23.02
CA TRP A 558 -12.86 1.06 22.91
C TRP A 558 -11.88 0.10 22.24
N VAL A 559 -11.32 0.46 21.09
CA VAL A 559 -10.42 -0.38 20.30
C VAL A 559 -9.12 -0.69 21.06
N TYR A 560 -8.43 0.32 21.59
CA TYR A 560 -7.14 0.13 22.26
C TYR A 560 -7.30 -0.35 23.71
N GLY A 561 -8.31 0.16 24.42
CA GLY A 561 -8.49 -0.05 25.85
C GLY A 561 -9.27 -1.31 26.21
N PHE A 562 -10.06 -1.88 25.29
CA PHE A 562 -11.02 -2.93 25.63
C PHE A 562 -11.08 -4.08 24.61
N SER A 563 -11.07 -3.79 23.31
CA SER A 563 -11.34 -4.76 22.24
C SER A 563 -10.20 -5.76 21.96
N PRO A 564 -10.54 -6.99 21.52
CA PRO A 564 -9.58 -7.94 20.96
C PRO A 564 -8.97 -7.49 19.62
N GLY A 565 -8.01 -8.27 19.14
CA GLY A 565 -7.38 -8.10 17.82
C GLY A 565 -6.19 -7.15 17.80
N LEU A 566 -5.82 -6.70 16.60
CA LEU A 566 -4.72 -5.76 16.38
C LEU A 566 -5.28 -4.42 15.90
N PRO A 567 -5.26 -3.38 16.76
CA PRO A 567 -5.64 -2.04 16.37
C PRO A 567 -4.79 -1.53 15.20
N MET A 568 -5.45 -0.93 14.21
CA MET A 568 -4.82 -0.20 13.12
C MET A 568 -5.39 1.22 13.06
N ASP A 569 -4.48 2.20 12.94
CA ASP A 569 -4.80 3.59 12.65
C ASP A 569 -4.23 3.98 11.28
N PHE A 570 -4.76 5.07 10.71
CA PHE A 570 -4.24 5.66 9.48
C PHE A 570 -3.74 7.08 9.73
N ILE A 571 -2.56 7.39 9.22
CA ILE A 571 -1.89 8.67 9.53
C ILE A 571 -2.75 9.87 9.14
N ASN A 572 -3.31 9.91 7.92
CA ASN A 572 -4.16 11.02 7.47
C ASN A 572 -5.38 11.21 8.39
N ALA A 573 -5.98 10.13 8.91
CA ALA A 573 -7.08 10.23 9.86
C ALA A 573 -6.63 10.89 11.17
N THR A 574 -5.53 10.42 11.76
CA THR A 574 -5.02 10.95 13.05
C THR A 574 -4.41 12.35 12.94
N THR A 575 -3.94 12.74 11.76
CA THR A 575 -3.50 14.11 11.46
C THR A 575 -4.62 14.99 10.93
N ARG A 576 -5.83 14.44 10.71
CA ARG A 576 -6.97 15.13 10.11
C ARG A 576 -6.62 15.79 8.77
N ALA A 577 -5.70 15.16 8.05
CA ALA A 577 -5.33 15.55 6.71
C ALA A 577 -6.37 14.97 5.74
N PRO A 578 -6.73 15.69 4.67
CA PRO A 578 -7.61 15.14 3.66
C PRO A 578 -7.09 13.83 3.06
N TRP A 579 -8.01 13.03 2.54
CA TRP A 579 -7.74 11.75 1.92
C TRP A 579 -8.83 11.39 0.89
N MET A 580 -8.40 10.97 -0.29
CA MET A 580 -9.24 10.45 -1.37
C MET A 580 -8.47 9.49 -2.26
N PHE A 581 -9.13 8.91 -3.26
CA PHE A 581 -8.44 8.20 -4.32
C PHE A 581 -7.81 9.19 -5.30
N PHE A 582 -6.54 9.00 -5.62
CA PHE A 582 -5.84 9.80 -6.61
C PHE A 582 -5.01 8.92 -7.54
N ARG A 583 -4.94 9.34 -8.81
CA ARG A 583 -4.01 8.80 -9.80
C ARG A 583 -3.76 9.83 -10.90
N ASN A 584 -2.51 10.06 -11.27
CA ASN A 584 -2.15 11.01 -12.33
C ASN A 584 -1.78 10.34 -13.66
N THR A 585 -1.87 9.01 -13.74
CA THR A 585 -1.45 8.20 -14.91
C THR A 585 -2.58 7.82 -15.85
N ASP A 586 -3.84 7.97 -15.42
CA ASP A 586 -4.99 7.46 -16.16
C ASP A 586 -5.51 8.45 -17.21
N GLU A 587 -5.09 8.24 -18.44
CA GLU A 587 -5.54 9.04 -19.56
C GLU A 587 -6.96 8.68 -20.05
N ARG A 588 -7.35 7.40 -19.93
CA ARG A 588 -8.58 6.89 -20.56
C ARG A 588 -9.81 7.19 -19.71
N TYR A 589 -9.69 6.97 -18.40
CA TYR A 589 -10.79 7.11 -17.45
C TYR A 589 -10.54 8.25 -16.45
N GLY A 590 -9.47 9.03 -16.56
CA GLY A 590 -9.13 10.08 -15.59
C GLY A 590 -10.28 11.05 -15.32
N VAL A 591 -10.96 11.54 -16.36
CA VAL A 591 -12.14 12.43 -16.23
C VAL A 591 -13.30 11.73 -15.50
N LYS A 592 -13.52 10.43 -15.77
CA LYS A 592 -14.54 9.63 -15.09
C LYS A 592 -14.22 9.49 -13.61
N VAL A 593 -13.00 9.12 -13.26
CA VAL A 593 -12.57 8.94 -11.88
C VAL A 593 -12.71 10.26 -11.10
N VAL A 594 -12.25 11.36 -11.69
CA VAL A 594 -12.40 12.69 -11.11
C VAL A 594 -13.87 13.02 -10.84
N ALA A 595 -14.76 12.72 -11.78
CA ALA A 595 -16.21 12.90 -11.60
C ALA A 595 -16.81 12.01 -10.48
N GLU A 596 -16.31 10.79 -10.30
CA GLU A 596 -16.73 9.88 -9.21
C GLU A 596 -16.24 10.35 -7.83
N GLU A 597 -15.12 11.07 -7.75
CA GLU A 597 -14.53 11.52 -6.49
C GLU A 597 -14.90 12.97 -6.09
N MET A 598 -15.77 13.66 -6.84
CA MET A 598 -16.14 15.07 -6.58
C MET A 598 -16.74 15.33 -5.19
N GLY A 599 -17.33 14.32 -4.56
CA GLY A 599 -17.82 14.41 -3.16
C GLY A 599 -16.74 14.82 -2.16
N PHE A 600 -15.47 14.57 -2.48
CA PHE A 600 -14.31 15.03 -1.71
C PHE A 600 -14.34 16.54 -1.42
N LEU A 601 -14.71 17.37 -2.40
CA LEU A 601 -14.75 18.83 -2.25
C LEU A 601 -15.79 19.26 -1.21
N ASP A 602 -16.89 18.52 -1.08
CA ASP A 602 -17.95 18.84 -0.12
C ASP A 602 -17.60 18.40 1.30
N TRP A 603 -16.98 17.23 1.44
CA TRP A 603 -16.66 16.66 2.73
C TRP A 603 -15.38 17.17 3.36
N GLN A 604 -14.35 17.48 2.59
CA GLN A 604 -13.00 17.68 3.13
C GLN A 604 -12.41 19.06 2.86
N ILE A 605 -12.90 19.78 1.85
CA ILE A 605 -12.36 21.09 1.47
C ILE A 605 -13.27 22.19 2.02
N THR A 606 -12.78 22.89 3.04
CA THR A 606 -13.45 24.08 3.58
C THR A 606 -13.05 25.34 2.81
N PRO A 607 -13.86 26.41 2.85
CA PRO A 607 -13.47 27.69 2.26
C PRO A 607 -12.13 28.20 2.80
N GLU A 608 -11.85 28.03 4.09
CA GLU A 608 -10.59 28.47 4.72
C GLU A 608 -9.39 27.65 4.23
N LEU A 609 -9.56 26.33 4.07
CA LEU A 609 -8.51 25.47 3.52
C LEU A 609 -8.25 25.80 2.05
N TYR A 610 -9.30 26.07 1.26
CA TYR A 610 -9.16 26.43 -0.14
C TYR A 610 -8.34 27.71 -0.37
N GLN A 611 -8.26 28.61 0.63
CA GLN A 611 -7.44 29.82 0.52
C GLN A 611 -5.94 29.59 0.75
N GLN A 612 -5.53 28.41 1.22
CA GLN A 612 -4.10 28.12 1.42
C GLN A 612 -3.36 28.00 0.08
N ASP A 613 -2.10 28.44 0.04
CA ASP A 613 -1.31 28.51 -1.20
C ASP A 613 -1.05 27.13 -1.82
N PHE A 614 -0.86 26.10 -0.98
CA PHE A 614 -0.60 24.73 -1.43
C PHE A 614 -1.86 24.01 -1.96
N VAL A 615 -3.06 24.52 -1.62
CA VAL A 615 -4.33 23.87 -1.94
C VAL A 615 -4.80 24.29 -3.33
N PHE A 616 -5.01 23.31 -4.21
CA PHE A 616 -5.49 23.51 -5.59
C PHE A 616 -4.69 24.53 -6.41
N SER A 617 -3.37 24.60 -6.19
CA SER A 617 -2.52 25.59 -6.86
C SER A 617 -2.57 25.48 -8.40
N ARG A 618 -2.65 24.25 -8.93
CA ARG A 618 -2.73 24.02 -10.38
C ARG A 618 -4.10 24.39 -10.93
N LEU A 619 -5.19 24.03 -10.25
CA LEU A 619 -6.54 24.43 -10.69
C LEU A 619 -6.77 25.93 -10.56
N LYS A 620 -6.25 26.58 -9.51
CA LYS A 620 -6.25 28.05 -9.39
C LYS A 620 -5.51 28.71 -10.55
N SER A 621 -4.42 28.11 -11.05
CA SER A 621 -3.73 28.60 -12.25
C SER A 621 -4.57 28.51 -13.54
N LEU A 622 -5.60 27.64 -13.57
CA LEU A 622 -6.61 27.59 -14.64
C LEU A 622 -7.75 28.61 -14.43
N GLY A 623 -7.77 29.32 -13.30
CA GLY A 623 -8.75 30.35 -12.96
C GLY A 623 -9.81 29.93 -11.94
N PHE A 624 -9.75 28.70 -11.38
CA PHE A 624 -10.66 28.27 -10.30
C PHE A 624 -10.24 28.89 -8.96
N GLU A 625 -10.36 30.21 -8.79
CA GLU A 625 -9.98 30.91 -7.55
C GLU A 625 -11.04 30.79 -6.44
N ASP A 626 -12.28 30.42 -6.81
CA ASP A 626 -13.40 30.24 -5.89
C ASP A 626 -13.78 28.75 -5.75
N LEU A 627 -13.96 28.31 -4.50
CA LEU A 627 -14.31 26.91 -4.20
C LEU A 627 -15.71 26.54 -4.69
N GLU A 628 -16.67 27.46 -4.62
CA GLU A 628 -18.05 27.20 -5.03
C GLU A 628 -18.13 27.04 -6.55
N GLU A 629 -17.38 27.82 -7.33
CA GLU A 629 -17.24 27.62 -8.78
C GLU A 629 -16.66 26.24 -9.11
N LEU A 630 -15.60 25.80 -8.42
CA LEU A 630 -15.01 24.48 -8.60
C LEU A 630 -16.02 23.36 -8.29
N LYS A 631 -16.77 23.48 -7.18
CA LYS A 631 -17.82 22.53 -6.79
C LYS A 631 -18.95 22.47 -7.82
N GLN A 632 -19.39 23.62 -8.32
CA GLN A 632 -20.46 23.69 -9.32
C GLN A 632 -20.02 23.05 -10.64
N PHE A 633 -18.78 23.30 -11.08
CA PHE A 633 -18.22 22.62 -12.25
C PHE A 633 -18.10 21.10 -12.01
N GLY A 634 -17.60 20.68 -10.84
CA GLY A 634 -17.50 19.26 -10.48
C GLY A 634 -18.83 18.53 -10.51
N LYS A 635 -19.89 19.11 -9.93
CA LYS A 635 -21.25 18.55 -9.94
C LYS A 635 -21.85 18.49 -11.35
N ALA A 636 -21.61 19.52 -12.16
CA ALA A 636 -22.00 19.52 -13.56
C ALA A 636 -21.30 18.41 -14.34
N LEU A 637 -19.99 18.23 -14.15
CA LEU A 637 -19.20 17.19 -14.80
C LEU A 637 -19.70 15.81 -14.40
N GLN A 638 -19.96 15.58 -13.11
CA GLN A 638 -20.52 14.31 -12.62
C GLN A 638 -21.86 13.99 -13.28
N GLN A 639 -22.80 14.95 -13.30
CA GLN A 639 -24.09 14.76 -13.96
C GLN A 639 -23.93 14.47 -15.46
N ALA A 640 -23.08 15.24 -16.14
CA ALA A 640 -22.84 15.06 -17.58
C ALA A 640 -22.21 13.70 -17.89
N MET A 641 -21.26 13.23 -17.09
CA MET A 641 -20.64 11.91 -17.25
C MET A 641 -21.67 10.78 -17.12
N ILE A 642 -22.59 10.87 -16.15
CA ILE A 642 -23.65 9.88 -15.95
C ILE A 642 -24.64 9.91 -17.12
N ASP A 643 -25.13 11.08 -17.51
CA ASP A 643 -26.13 11.24 -18.58
C ASP A 643 -25.59 10.80 -19.95
N ALA A 644 -24.27 10.97 -20.17
CA ALA A 644 -23.59 10.63 -21.41
C ALA A 644 -23.04 9.20 -21.46
N ASP A 645 -23.34 8.35 -20.49
CA ASP A 645 -22.77 7.00 -20.35
C ASP A 645 -21.23 7.00 -20.48
N TYR A 646 -20.61 7.98 -19.82
CA TYR A 646 -19.17 8.22 -19.76
C TYR A 646 -18.48 8.52 -21.11
N SER A 647 -19.23 8.96 -22.12
CA SER A 647 -18.70 9.38 -23.42
C SER A 647 -18.17 10.83 -23.38
N LEU A 648 -16.84 11.01 -23.39
CA LEU A 648 -16.22 12.35 -23.37
C LEU A 648 -16.71 13.29 -24.49
N PRO A 649 -16.89 12.85 -25.76
CA PRO A 649 -17.45 13.71 -26.79
C PRO A 649 -18.85 14.26 -26.45
N ALA A 650 -19.71 13.42 -25.89
CA ALA A 650 -21.07 13.82 -25.51
C ALA A 650 -21.08 14.71 -24.26
N VAL A 651 -20.14 14.50 -23.34
CA VAL A 651 -19.93 15.37 -22.16
C VAL A 651 -19.51 16.78 -22.61
N VAL A 652 -18.55 16.87 -23.52
CA VAL A 652 -18.11 18.16 -24.09
C VAL A 652 -19.28 18.88 -24.77
N GLU A 653 -20.05 18.18 -25.60
CA GLU A 653 -21.24 18.74 -26.25
C GLU A 653 -22.26 19.29 -25.23
N ALA A 654 -22.54 18.52 -24.16
CA ALA A 654 -23.44 18.93 -23.10
C ALA A 654 -22.94 20.15 -22.31
N CYS A 655 -21.64 20.21 -22.01
CA CYS A 655 -21.03 21.34 -21.32
C CYS A 655 -21.00 22.60 -22.20
N GLN A 656 -20.59 22.49 -23.47
CA GLN A 656 -20.52 23.61 -24.41
C GLN A 656 -21.90 24.23 -24.67
N ALA A 657 -22.97 23.43 -24.68
CA ALA A 657 -24.35 23.93 -24.80
C ALA A 657 -24.78 24.85 -23.65
N CYS A 658 -24.02 24.90 -22.56
CA CYS A 658 -24.30 25.70 -21.37
C CYS A 658 -23.55 27.04 -21.29
N PHE A 659 -22.65 27.34 -22.22
CA PHE A 659 -21.82 28.55 -22.18
C PHE A 659 -22.26 29.61 -23.22
N GLY A 660 -22.10 30.89 -22.86
CA GLY A 660 -22.37 32.04 -23.75
C GLY A 660 -23.84 32.49 -23.83
N ASP A 661 -24.11 33.48 -24.69
CA ASP A 661 -25.43 34.13 -24.85
C ASP A 661 -26.53 33.19 -25.42
N SER A 662 -26.13 32.05 -25.98
CA SER A 662 -27.00 31.02 -26.57
C SER A 662 -27.40 29.89 -25.61
N ALA A 663 -27.03 29.96 -24.32
CA ALA A 663 -27.26 28.91 -23.31
C ALA A 663 -28.74 28.64 -22.93
N GLN A 664 -29.71 29.04 -23.77
CA GLN A 664 -31.15 28.85 -23.53
C GLN A 664 -31.58 27.37 -23.48
N GLU A 665 -30.73 26.44 -23.95
CA GLU A 665 -30.97 24.99 -23.96
C GLU A 665 -30.11 24.22 -22.94
N CYS A 666 -29.41 24.91 -22.03
CA CYS A 666 -28.56 24.24 -21.05
C CYS A 666 -29.38 23.29 -20.14
N LYS A 667 -28.99 22.01 -20.11
CA LYS A 667 -29.63 21.00 -19.25
C LYS A 667 -28.92 20.77 -17.92
N LEU A 668 -27.70 21.29 -17.77
CA LEU A 668 -26.87 21.13 -16.59
C LEU A 668 -27.06 22.32 -15.65
N GLU A 669 -27.93 22.16 -14.64
CA GLU A 669 -28.31 23.24 -13.70
C GLU A 669 -27.08 23.94 -13.09
N TYR A 670 -26.06 23.18 -12.71
CA TYR A 670 -24.85 23.74 -12.09
C TYR A 670 -23.99 24.55 -13.06
N LEU A 671 -23.98 24.23 -14.37
CA LEU A 671 -23.29 25.08 -15.36
C LEU A 671 -24.03 26.40 -15.61
N GLN A 672 -25.37 26.40 -15.50
CA GLN A 672 -26.14 27.65 -15.61
C GLN A 672 -25.75 28.64 -14.50
N LYS A 673 -25.42 28.14 -13.30
CA LYS A 673 -25.03 28.97 -12.15
C LYS A 673 -23.69 29.68 -12.35
N ILE A 674 -22.74 29.04 -13.04
CA ILE A 674 -21.42 29.61 -13.35
C ILE A 674 -21.34 30.32 -14.71
N ASN A 675 -22.41 30.34 -15.52
CA ASN A 675 -22.42 31.02 -16.81
C ASN A 675 -22.66 32.54 -16.63
N HIS A 676 -21.61 33.28 -16.27
CA HIS A 676 -21.59 34.74 -16.14
C HIS A 676 -20.36 35.37 -16.82
N PRO A 677 -20.33 36.69 -17.08
CA PRO A 677 -19.22 37.33 -17.80
C PRO A 677 -17.83 37.12 -17.18
N GLU A 678 -17.79 36.98 -15.85
CA GLU A 678 -16.57 36.76 -15.06
C GLU A 678 -16.23 35.27 -14.84
N MET A 679 -16.91 34.34 -15.55
CA MET A 679 -16.66 32.90 -15.42
C MET A 679 -15.21 32.53 -15.75
N VAL A 680 -14.74 31.43 -15.16
CA VAL A 680 -13.42 30.84 -15.45
C VAL A 680 -13.19 30.71 -16.95
N GLU A 681 -12.18 31.41 -17.47
CA GLU A 681 -11.88 31.47 -18.91
C GLU A 681 -11.63 30.08 -19.51
N PHE A 682 -11.02 29.19 -18.72
CA PHE A 682 -10.77 27.80 -19.07
C PHE A 682 -12.02 27.07 -19.61
N LEU A 683 -13.19 27.37 -19.03
CA LEU A 683 -14.46 26.70 -19.33
C LEU A 683 -15.12 27.15 -20.64
N LYS A 684 -14.80 28.33 -21.19
CA LYS A 684 -15.52 28.92 -22.34
C LYS A 684 -15.42 28.08 -23.62
N ASP A 685 -14.25 27.47 -23.83
CA ASP A 685 -13.96 26.61 -24.98
C ASP A 685 -13.56 25.21 -24.49
N LEU A 686 -14.40 24.58 -23.68
CA LEU A 686 -14.12 23.26 -23.11
C LEU A 686 -14.03 22.20 -24.22
N ASP A 687 -13.00 21.38 -24.22
CA ASP A 687 -12.81 20.25 -25.14
C ASP A 687 -12.25 19.03 -24.38
N ILE A 688 -12.03 17.93 -25.10
CA ILE A 688 -11.50 16.70 -24.49
C ILE A 688 -10.11 16.92 -23.87
N PRO A 689 -9.13 17.54 -24.56
CA PRO A 689 -7.84 17.88 -23.96
C PRO A 689 -7.95 18.68 -22.66
N LYS A 690 -8.79 19.72 -22.61
CA LYS A 690 -9.01 20.50 -21.39
C LYS A 690 -9.66 19.68 -20.27
N LEU A 691 -10.63 18.81 -20.57
CA LEU A 691 -11.19 17.92 -19.55
C LEU A 691 -10.11 17.00 -18.97
N LYS A 692 -9.23 16.45 -19.81
CA LYS A 692 -8.08 15.64 -19.35
C LYS A 692 -7.08 16.46 -18.54
N GLU A 693 -6.76 17.69 -18.97
CA GLU A 693 -5.88 18.60 -18.24
C GLU A 693 -6.45 18.95 -16.86
N PHE A 694 -7.74 19.26 -16.78
CA PHE A 694 -8.45 19.49 -15.51
C PHE A 694 -8.35 18.25 -14.62
N ALA A 695 -8.62 17.06 -15.16
CA ALA A 695 -8.59 15.82 -14.39
C ALA A 695 -7.20 15.52 -13.83
N LEU A 696 -6.15 15.68 -14.64
CA LEU A 696 -4.76 15.51 -14.22
C LEU A 696 -4.40 16.48 -13.10
N LYS A 697 -4.64 17.78 -13.31
CA LYS A 697 -4.30 18.82 -12.32
C LYS A 697 -5.10 18.67 -11.03
N PHE A 698 -6.37 18.25 -11.12
CA PHE A 698 -7.19 17.94 -9.95
C PHE A 698 -6.57 16.81 -9.14
N MET A 699 -6.18 15.70 -9.76
CA MET A 699 -5.57 14.57 -9.06
C MET A 699 -4.22 14.91 -8.43
N GLU A 700 -3.39 15.68 -9.13
CA GLU A 700 -2.10 16.15 -8.58
C GLU A 700 -2.26 17.13 -7.42
N ASP A 701 -3.25 18.03 -7.50
CA ASP A 701 -3.56 18.92 -6.39
C ASP A 701 -4.13 18.14 -5.20
N CYS A 702 -4.99 17.15 -5.42
CA CYS A 702 -5.52 16.29 -4.37
C CYS A 702 -4.42 15.46 -3.70
N TYR A 703 -3.44 14.96 -4.46
CA TYR A 703 -2.26 14.29 -3.91
C TYR A 703 -1.47 15.21 -2.96
N GLU A 704 -1.21 16.45 -3.36
CA GLU A 704 -0.52 17.46 -2.54
C GLU A 704 -1.30 17.80 -1.26
N ILE A 705 -2.62 17.97 -1.38
CA ILE A 705 -3.51 18.25 -0.23
C ILE A 705 -3.53 17.06 0.75
N CYS A 706 -3.37 15.82 0.26
CA CYS A 706 -3.28 14.65 1.14
C CYS A 706 -1.96 14.57 1.93
N ASN A 707 -0.99 15.46 1.68
CA ASN A 707 0.29 15.46 2.39
C ASN A 707 0.11 15.91 3.86
N VAL A 708 0.39 15.00 4.79
CA VAL A 708 0.12 15.22 6.23
C VAL A 708 1.00 16.30 6.86
N SER A 709 2.10 16.68 6.20
CA SER A 709 3.03 17.68 6.73
C SER A 709 2.42 19.09 6.79
N HIS A 710 1.40 19.38 5.98
CA HIS A 710 0.70 20.67 5.97
C HIS A 710 -0.15 20.93 7.22
N TYR A 711 -0.50 19.88 7.97
CA TYR A 711 -1.52 19.96 9.03
C TYR A 711 -0.96 19.89 10.45
N GLY A 712 0.36 19.76 10.60
CA GLY A 712 1.00 19.50 11.90
C GLY A 712 0.80 20.59 12.95
N GLU A 713 0.66 21.85 12.53
CA GLU A 713 0.52 23.00 13.44
C GLU A 713 -0.91 23.13 14.02
N ASP A 714 -1.91 22.63 13.31
CA ASP A 714 -3.33 22.72 13.71
C ASP A 714 -3.78 21.56 14.63
N LEU A 715 -2.88 20.61 14.91
CA LEU A 715 -3.19 19.44 15.72
C LEU A 715 -3.45 19.80 17.18
N ASN A 716 -4.54 19.26 17.73
CA ASN A 716 -4.85 19.39 19.14
C ASN A 716 -3.91 18.51 19.98
N ALA A 717 -3.06 19.16 20.80
CA ALA A 717 -2.11 18.48 21.68
C ALA A 717 -2.76 17.56 22.72
N VAL A 718 -4.01 17.82 23.14
CA VAL A 718 -4.73 16.96 24.09
C VAL A 718 -5.17 15.66 23.41
N GLN A 719 -5.65 15.75 22.16
CA GLN A 719 -6.09 14.60 21.35
C GLN A 719 -4.91 13.67 21.00
N THR A 720 -3.82 14.24 20.48
CA THR A 720 -2.62 13.49 20.07
C THR A 720 -1.97 12.76 21.24
N ASN A 721 -1.83 13.43 22.39
CA ASN A 721 -1.34 12.83 23.62
C ASN A 721 -2.31 11.76 24.17
N PHE A 722 -3.63 11.98 24.09
CA PHE A 722 -4.63 10.96 24.47
C PHE A 722 -4.50 9.68 23.64
N ASN A 723 -4.41 9.82 22.31
CA ASN A 723 -4.21 8.70 21.39
C ASN A 723 -2.90 7.95 21.71
N LEU A 724 -1.81 8.67 21.98
CA LEU A 724 -0.54 8.07 22.38
C LEU A 724 -0.62 7.32 23.73
N GLN A 725 -1.34 7.85 24.71
CA GLN A 725 -1.55 7.18 25.99
C GLN A 725 -2.32 5.87 25.83
N LEU A 726 -3.34 5.83 24.96
CA LEU A 726 -4.07 4.60 24.67
C LEU A 726 -3.19 3.53 24.01
N ARG A 727 -2.33 3.92 23.07
CA ARG A 727 -1.35 3.02 22.46
C ARG A 727 -0.41 2.41 23.52
N ARG A 728 0.09 3.23 24.44
CA ARG A 728 0.91 2.78 25.58
C ARG A 728 0.13 1.86 26.53
N PHE A 729 -1.12 2.20 26.84
CA PHE A 729 -2.01 1.38 27.66
C PHE A 729 -2.20 -0.02 27.06
N ARG A 730 -2.44 -0.11 25.75
CA ARG A 730 -2.51 -1.37 25.01
C ARG A 730 -1.20 -2.15 25.07
N HIS A 731 -0.07 -1.46 24.96
CA HIS A 731 1.24 -2.09 25.01
C HIS A 731 1.56 -2.75 26.35
N ASP A 732 1.06 -2.18 27.45
CA ASP A 732 1.20 -2.71 28.81
C ASP A 732 0.22 -3.85 29.10
N ARG A 733 -0.88 -3.94 28.34
CA ARG A 733 -1.97 -4.92 28.50
C ARG A 733 -2.22 -5.74 27.24
N ILE A 734 -1.18 -6.42 26.76
CA ILE A 734 -1.26 -7.19 25.51
C ILE A 734 -2.31 -8.32 25.55
N TRP A 735 -2.72 -8.74 26.76
CA TRP A 735 -3.80 -9.72 26.96
C TRP A 735 -5.14 -9.23 26.41
N LEU A 736 -5.35 -7.91 26.29
CA LEU A 736 -6.55 -7.33 25.68
C LEU A 736 -6.74 -7.78 24.23
N ARG A 737 -5.70 -8.29 23.55
CA ARG A 737 -5.79 -8.88 22.21
C ARG A 737 -6.72 -10.10 22.14
N GLN A 738 -6.84 -10.86 23.22
CA GLN A 738 -7.66 -12.07 23.25
C GLN A 738 -9.14 -11.72 23.25
N ASN A 739 -10.01 -12.63 22.83
CA ASN A 739 -11.45 -12.46 22.95
C ASN A 739 -11.89 -12.36 24.42
N LEU A 740 -13.08 -11.82 24.67
CA LEU A 740 -13.68 -11.86 26.01
C LEU A 740 -13.93 -13.30 26.45
N MET A 741 -13.71 -13.59 27.73
CA MET A 741 -13.86 -14.93 28.30
C MET A 741 -14.46 -14.89 29.71
N GLY A 742 -15.01 -16.04 30.15
CA GLY A 742 -15.36 -16.26 31.56
C GLY A 742 -16.38 -15.25 32.11
N THR A 743 -15.94 -14.40 33.03
CA THR A 743 -16.76 -13.39 33.72
C THR A 743 -16.72 -12.00 33.07
N ASP A 744 -16.02 -11.85 31.94
CA ASP A 744 -15.99 -10.60 31.19
C ASP A 744 -17.41 -10.20 30.75
N GLN A 745 -17.71 -8.90 30.79
CA GLN A 745 -19.01 -8.34 30.41
C GLN A 745 -18.82 -7.22 29.40
N PHE A 746 -19.65 -7.22 28.36
CA PHE A 746 -19.71 -6.13 27.40
C PHE A 746 -21.15 -5.91 26.95
N HIS A 747 -21.62 -4.68 27.10
CA HIS A 747 -23.01 -4.32 26.95
C HIS A 747 -23.16 -2.98 26.22
N LYS A 748 -24.34 -2.81 25.62
CA LYS A 748 -24.81 -1.56 25.06
C LYS A 748 -26.01 -1.09 25.88
N ILE A 749 -26.04 0.20 26.21
CA ILE A 749 -27.22 0.89 26.71
C ILE A 749 -27.50 2.10 25.84
N GLY A 750 -28.77 2.43 25.64
CA GLY A 750 -29.18 3.52 24.77
C GLY A 750 -30.59 3.34 24.25
N ASP A 751 -31.02 4.32 23.47
CA ASP A 751 -32.28 4.32 22.72
C ASP A 751 -32.00 4.81 21.28
N GLN A 752 -33.03 5.25 20.56
CA GLN A 752 -32.86 5.74 19.18
C GLN A 752 -32.02 7.03 19.08
N THR A 753 -31.72 7.69 20.19
CA THR A 753 -31.04 9.00 20.24
C THR A 753 -29.63 8.95 20.79
N GLN A 754 -29.24 7.88 21.50
CA GLN A 754 -27.92 7.74 22.11
C GLN A 754 -27.47 6.28 22.18
N THR A 755 -26.17 6.04 22.03
CA THR A 755 -25.55 4.71 22.09
C THR A 755 -24.31 4.75 22.98
N VAL A 756 -24.36 4.04 24.12
CA VAL A 756 -23.24 3.91 25.05
C VAL A 756 -22.80 2.46 25.16
N PHE A 757 -21.52 2.21 24.95
CA PHE A 757 -20.89 0.93 25.21
C PHE A 757 -20.26 0.94 26.60
N TYR A 758 -20.39 -0.16 27.33
CA TYR A 758 -19.74 -0.33 28.62
C TYR A 758 -19.42 -1.78 28.91
N GLY A 759 -18.43 -2.02 29.76
CA GLY A 759 -18.03 -3.37 30.10
C GLY A 759 -16.92 -3.44 31.14
N VAL A 760 -16.70 -4.64 31.65
CA VAL A 760 -15.58 -4.99 32.51
C VAL A 760 -14.88 -6.22 31.96
N ARG A 761 -13.55 -6.19 31.97
CA ARG A 761 -12.72 -7.29 31.48
C ARG A 761 -11.55 -7.57 32.40
N GLY A 762 -11.31 -8.85 32.68
CA GLY A 762 -10.20 -9.29 33.52
C GLY A 762 -9.02 -9.83 32.73
N ASN A 763 -7.81 -9.60 33.23
CA ASN A 763 -6.61 -10.23 32.69
C ASN A 763 -6.62 -11.73 33.05
N PRO A 764 -6.65 -12.64 32.05
CA PRO A 764 -6.76 -14.08 32.30
C PRO A 764 -5.52 -14.68 32.96
N TYR A 765 -4.43 -13.90 33.06
CA TYR A 765 -3.16 -14.33 33.66
C TYR A 765 -2.86 -13.66 35.01
N ARG A 766 -3.59 -12.59 35.38
CA ARG A 766 -3.38 -11.81 36.61
C ARG A 766 -4.70 -11.23 37.10
N GLU A 767 -5.29 -11.83 38.12
CA GLU A 767 -6.59 -11.43 38.64
C GLU A 767 -6.64 -9.97 39.11
N GLU A 768 -5.50 -9.40 39.52
CA GLU A 768 -5.37 -8.02 39.98
C GLU A 768 -5.37 -6.95 38.87
N ASP A 769 -5.28 -7.35 37.59
CA ASP A 769 -5.31 -6.45 36.44
C ASP A 769 -6.64 -6.59 35.71
N GLN A 770 -7.45 -5.53 35.76
CA GLN A 770 -8.77 -5.48 35.13
C GLN A 770 -8.94 -4.12 34.46
N VAL A 771 -9.87 -4.05 33.50
CA VAL A 771 -10.24 -2.83 32.81
C VAL A 771 -11.75 -2.69 32.79
N VAL A 772 -12.25 -1.52 33.19
CA VAL A 772 -13.63 -1.10 32.97
C VAL A 772 -13.63 -0.02 31.91
N MET A 773 -14.57 -0.09 30.99
CA MET A 773 -14.75 0.88 29.92
C MET A 773 -16.19 1.39 29.93
N VAL A 774 -16.37 2.68 29.73
CA VAL A 774 -17.67 3.26 29.33
C VAL A 774 -17.42 4.38 28.33
N ALA A 775 -18.12 4.33 27.19
CA ALA A 775 -17.91 5.23 26.07
C ALA A 775 -19.25 5.55 25.39
N ASN A 776 -19.54 6.83 25.19
CA ASN A 776 -20.65 7.28 24.37
C ASN A 776 -20.20 7.29 22.91
N MET A 777 -20.73 6.33 22.16
CA MET A 777 -20.36 6.05 20.78
C MET A 777 -21.11 6.93 19.79
N GLY A 778 -22.20 7.57 20.21
CA GLY A 778 -22.99 8.39 19.31
C GLY A 778 -24.27 8.91 19.94
N GLY A 779 -24.63 10.15 19.62
CA GLY A 779 -25.92 10.73 19.95
C GLY A 779 -25.90 11.72 21.12
N GLU A 780 -27.05 11.90 21.76
CA GLU A 780 -27.22 12.88 22.83
C GLU A 780 -26.37 12.57 24.08
N PRO A 781 -26.05 13.59 24.92
CA PRO A 781 -25.35 13.38 26.18
C PRO A 781 -26.11 12.42 27.12
N MET A 782 -25.38 11.46 27.70
CA MET A 782 -25.93 10.49 28.63
C MET A 782 -25.32 10.65 30.02
N THR A 783 -26.16 10.61 31.05
CA THR A 783 -25.70 10.44 32.44
C THR A 783 -25.30 8.99 32.68
N VAL A 784 -24.04 8.78 33.07
CA VAL A 784 -23.42 7.48 33.32
C VAL A 784 -23.35 7.18 34.82
N THR A 785 -23.72 5.95 35.18
CA THR A 785 -23.62 5.40 36.54
C THR A 785 -22.99 4.01 36.48
N VAL A 786 -21.72 3.94 36.04
CA VAL A 786 -21.04 2.67 35.71
C VAL A 786 -20.93 1.70 36.88
N GLY A 787 -20.79 2.20 38.11
CA GLY A 787 -20.79 1.37 39.32
C GLY A 787 -22.12 0.64 39.54
N ASP A 788 -23.24 1.29 39.24
CA ASP A 788 -24.57 0.66 39.33
C ASP A 788 -24.80 -0.31 38.16
N TRP A 789 -24.33 0.01 36.95
CA TRP A 789 -24.54 -0.82 35.76
C TRP A 789 -23.75 -2.12 35.77
N LEU A 790 -22.55 -2.11 36.36
CA LEU A 790 -21.65 -3.26 36.43
C LEU A 790 -21.53 -3.84 37.86
N GLU A 791 -22.32 -3.33 38.81
CA GLU A 791 -22.31 -3.74 40.22
C GLU A 791 -20.91 -3.63 40.88
N LEU A 792 -20.16 -2.56 40.57
CA LEU A 792 -18.79 -2.34 41.04
C LEU A 792 -18.75 -1.54 42.34
N ASP A 793 -17.88 -1.94 43.27
CA ASP A 793 -17.44 -1.04 44.35
C ASP A 793 -16.42 -0.05 43.77
N LEU A 794 -16.90 1.13 43.38
CA LEU A 794 -16.07 2.18 42.78
C LEU A 794 -14.88 2.59 43.66
N SER A 795 -14.90 2.34 44.98
CA SER A 795 -13.76 2.62 45.86
C SER A 795 -12.51 1.77 45.57
N GLU A 796 -12.66 0.70 44.80
CA GLU A 796 -11.58 -0.16 44.34
C GLU A 796 -11.02 0.26 42.97
N TRP A 797 -11.53 1.35 42.36
CA TRP A 797 -11.19 1.74 40.99
C TRP A 797 -10.67 3.18 40.90
N LYS A 798 -9.86 3.45 39.88
CA LYS A 798 -9.40 4.79 39.51
C LYS A 798 -9.46 5.01 38.00
N VAL A 799 -9.57 6.27 37.59
CA VAL A 799 -9.45 6.64 36.17
C VAL A 799 -8.04 6.35 35.68
N ALA A 800 -7.93 5.54 34.63
CA ALA A 800 -6.68 5.31 33.92
C ALA A 800 -6.50 6.35 32.81
N ILE A 801 -7.53 6.52 31.98
CA ILE A 801 -7.54 7.43 30.83
C ILE A 801 -8.96 7.98 30.68
N ALA A 802 -9.09 9.28 30.45
CA ALA A 802 -10.34 9.94 30.08
C ALA A 802 -10.18 10.63 28.72
N SER A 803 -11.20 10.55 27.88
CA SER A 803 -11.22 11.24 26.57
C SER A 803 -11.17 12.76 26.73
N PRO A 804 -10.71 13.50 25.71
CA PRO A 804 -10.72 14.96 25.73
C PRO A 804 -12.11 15.55 26.06
N GLY A 805 -12.12 16.60 26.89
CA GLY A 805 -13.34 17.27 27.34
C GLY A 805 -14.07 16.60 28.51
N VAL A 806 -13.64 15.41 28.97
CA VAL A 806 -14.14 14.78 30.19
C VAL A 806 -13.28 15.22 31.37
N GLN A 807 -13.89 15.89 32.34
CA GLN A 807 -13.22 16.30 33.58
C GLN A 807 -13.75 15.45 34.73
N LEU A 808 -12.95 14.47 35.13
CA LEU A 808 -13.19 13.67 36.33
C LEU A 808 -12.03 13.92 37.28
N ASP A 809 -12.35 14.42 38.47
CA ASP A 809 -11.37 14.52 39.55
C ASP A 809 -10.96 13.09 39.98
N ASP A 810 -9.74 12.91 40.49
CA ASP A 810 -9.24 11.63 41.05
C ASP A 810 -10.05 11.14 42.28
N ASN A 811 -11.09 11.88 42.70
CA ASN A 811 -11.96 11.51 43.80
C ASN A 811 -13.06 10.55 43.35
N LEU A 812 -13.21 9.42 44.05
CA LEU A 812 -14.26 8.41 43.90
C LEU A 812 -15.69 8.96 43.75
N ALA A 813 -15.98 10.14 44.31
CA ALA A 813 -17.28 10.79 44.16
C ALA A 813 -17.62 11.15 42.70
N SER A 814 -16.62 11.50 41.87
CA SER A 814 -16.80 11.85 40.46
C SER A 814 -17.24 10.64 39.62
N LEU A 815 -16.83 9.42 40.01
CA LEU A 815 -17.15 8.17 39.31
C LEU A 815 -18.57 7.66 39.57
N LYS A 816 -19.24 8.13 40.63
CA LYS A 816 -20.61 7.68 40.97
C LYS A 816 -21.62 8.09 39.91
N LYS A 817 -21.47 9.30 39.37
CA LYS A 817 -22.39 9.88 38.39
C LYS A 817 -21.71 11.01 37.62
N PHE A 818 -21.63 10.88 36.31
CA PHE A 818 -21.08 11.91 35.42
C PHE A 818 -21.78 11.88 34.06
N GLU A 819 -21.60 12.91 33.24
CA GLU A 819 -22.18 12.98 31.89
C GLU A 819 -21.11 12.67 30.84
N LEU A 820 -21.46 11.87 29.84
CA LEU A 820 -20.66 11.66 28.63
C LEU A 820 -21.44 12.14 27.41
N LYS A 821 -20.81 13.02 26.62
CA LYS A 821 -21.30 13.44 25.30
C LYS A 821 -20.79 12.50 24.22
N ASP A 822 -21.32 12.64 23.00
CA ASP A 822 -20.82 11.92 21.83
C ASP A 822 -19.29 11.97 21.77
N SER A 823 -18.68 10.83 21.44
CA SER A 823 -17.24 10.66 21.27
C SER A 823 -16.43 10.79 22.57
N GLN A 824 -17.09 10.74 23.74
CA GLN A 824 -16.43 10.74 25.05
C GLN A 824 -16.48 9.38 25.73
N GLY A 825 -15.44 9.07 26.51
CA GLY A 825 -15.35 7.82 27.25
C GLY A 825 -14.26 7.84 28.31
N VAL A 826 -14.29 6.83 29.18
CA VAL A 826 -13.32 6.65 30.26
C VAL A 826 -12.93 5.18 30.41
N LEU A 827 -11.66 4.95 30.72
CA LEU A 827 -11.12 3.67 31.16
C LEU A 827 -10.79 3.75 32.64
N LEU A 828 -11.22 2.74 33.39
CA LEU A 828 -10.88 2.56 34.80
C LEU A 828 -10.03 1.30 34.97
N VAL A 829 -9.15 1.33 35.97
CA VAL A 829 -8.34 0.19 36.41
C VAL A 829 -8.41 0.06 37.93
N PRO A 830 -8.14 -1.13 38.49
CA PRO A 830 -8.08 -1.30 39.93
C PRO A 830 -7.11 -0.33 40.61
N GLN A 831 -7.52 0.21 41.75
CA GLN A 831 -6.67 0.99 42.63
C GLN A 831 -5.74 0.02 43.38
N GLN A 832 -4.43 0.16 43.17
CA GLN A 832 -3.47 -0.64 43.94
C GLN A 832 -3.58 -0.26 45.44
N PRO A 833 -3.57 -1.24 46.35
CA PRO A 833 -3.61 -0.94 47.78
C PRO A 833 -2.41 -0.06 48.15
N GLN A 834 -2.68 1.07 48.81
CA GLN A 834 -1.62 1.91 49.39
C GLN A 834 -0.81 1.03 50.34
N LYS A 835 0.48 0.81 50.01
CA LYS A 835 1.42 0.12 50.89
C LYS A 835 1.86 1.01 52.03
#